data_AF-A0AA86M4U7-F1
#
_entry.id   AF-A0AA86M4U7-F1
#
_cell.length_a   1.000
_cell.length_b   1.000
_cell.length_c   1.000
_cell.angle_alpha   90.00
_cell.angle_beta   90.00
_cell.angle_gamma   90.00
#
_symmetry.space_group_name_H-M   'P 1'
#
loop_
_entity.id
_entity.type
_entity.pdbx_description
1 polymer ?
#
loop_
_entity_poly.entity_id
_entity_poly.type
_entity_poly.pdbx_seq_one_letter_code
_entity_poly.pdbx_strand_id
1 'polypeptide(L)'
;MFGKLVALGYSREQIRKLKQESLSEIAKYHTTLTGQGFTHADICRISRRRQSLRVVARNYPELAAALPELTRAHIVDIARQRSGDLALQALLPVATALTAAPLRLSASQIATVAQYGERPAIQALYRLRRKLTRAPLHLTPQQVVAIASNTGGKRALEAVCVQLPVLRAAPYRLSTEQVVAIASNKGGKQALEAVKAHLLDLLGAPYVLDTEQVVAIASHNGGKQALEAVKADLLDLRGAPYALSTEQVVAIASHNGGKQALEAVKADLLELRGAPYALSTEQVVAIASHNGGKQALEAVKAHLLDLRGVPYALSTEQVVAIASHNGGKQALEAVKAQLLDLRGAPYALSTAQVVAIAGNGGGKQALEGIGEQLLKLRTAPYGLSTEQVVAIASHDGGKQALEAVGAQLVALRAAPYALSTEQVVAIASNKGGKQALEAVKAQLLELRGAPYALSTAQVVAIASHDGGNQALEAVGTQLVALRAAPYALSTEQVVAIASHDGGKQALEAVGAQLVALRAAPYALNTEQVVAIASNPGGKQALEAVRALFPDLRAAPYALSTAQLVAIASNPGGKQALEAIRALFRELRAAPYALSTEQVVAIASNHGGKQALEAVRALFRGLRAAPYGLSTAQVVAIASSNGGKQALEAVWALLPVLRATPYDLNTAQVVAIASHDGGKPALEAVWAKLPVLRGVPYALSTAQVVAIACISGQQALEAIEAHMPTLRQAPHSLSPERVAAIACIGGRSAVEAVRQGLPVKAIRRIRREKVPVAGPPPASLGPTPQELVAVLHFFRAHQQPRQAFVDALAAFQTTRPALLRLLSSVGVTEIEALGGTIPDATERWQRLLGRLGFRPATGAAAPSPDSLQGFAQSLERTLGSPGMAGQSACSPHRKRPAETAIAPRSIRRSPNNAGQPSEPWPDQLAWLQRRKRTARSHIRADSAASVPANLHLGTRAQFTPDRLRAEPGPIMQAHTSPASVSFGSHVAFEPGLPDPGTPTSADLASFEAEPFGVGPLDFHLDWLLQILEA
;
A
#
# COMPACT_ATOMS: atom_id res chain seq x y z
N MET A 1 -5.22 -51.76 -24.32
CA MET A 1 -5.85 -50.72 -23.46
C MET A 1 -6.11 -49.40 -24.17
N PHE A 2 -5.11 -48.73 -24.77
CA PHE A 2 -5.23 -47.41 -25.41
C PHE A 2 -6.55 -47.20 -26.22
N GLY A 3 -6.84 -48.07 -27.18
CA GLY A 3 -8.06 -47.98 -28.00
C GLY A 3 -9.39 -48.04 -27.22
N LYS A 4 -9.45 -48.74 -26.08
CA LYS A 4 -10.65 -48.75 -25.22
C LYS A 4 -10.91 -47.38 -24.58
N LEU A 5 -9.87 -46.61 -24.25
CA LEU A 5 -10.03 -45.26 -23.71
C LEU A 5 -10.39 -44.24 -24.80
N VAL A 6 -9.85 -44.39 -26.02
CA VAL A 6 -10.30 -43.58 -27.17
C VAL A 6 -11.79 -43.82 -27.47
N ALA A 7 -12.26 -45.08 -27.41
CA ALA A 7 -13.68 -45.42 -27.56
C ALA A 7 -14.57 -44.88 -26.42
N LEU A 8 -14.00 -44.55 -25.26
CA LEU A 8 -14.68 -43.87 -24.14
C LEU A 8 -14.52 -42.34 -24.18
N GLY A 9 -14.12 -41.78 -25.33
CA GLY A 9 -14.04 -40.32 -25.57
C GLY A 9 -12.81 -39.62 -24.98
N TYR A 10 -11.82 -40.33 -24.43
CA TYR A 10 -10.59 -39.71 -23.97
C TYR A 10 -9.70 -39.29 -25.15
N SER A 11 -9.19 -38.06 -25.13
CA SER A 11 -8.29 -37.58 -26.17
C SER A 11 -6.93 -38.28 -26.11
N ARG A 12 -6.25 -38.41 -27.25
CA ARG A 12 -4.89 -39.00 -27.30
C ARG A 12 -3.92 -38.30 -26.34
N GLU A 13 -4.10 -37.00 -26.14
CA GLU A 13 -3.26 -36.16 -25.28
C GLU A 13 -3.59 -36.32 -23.79
N GLN A 14 -4.85 -36.56 -23.43
CA GLN A 14 -5.20 -37.05 -22.09
C GLN A 14 -4.54 -38.40 -21.83
N ILE A 15 -4.64 -39.35 -22.77
CA ILE A 15 -4.12 -40.72 -22.57
C ILE A 15 -2.59 -40.75 -22.42
N ARG A 16 -1.84 -39.90 -23.14
CA ARG A 16 -0.38 -39.73 -22.93
C ARG A 16 -0.01 -39.24 -21.52
N LYS A 17 -0.87 -38.42 -20.90
CA LYS A 17 -0.65 -37.83 -19.56
C LYS A 17 -1.15 -38.73 -18.43
N LEU A 18 -1.74 -39.89 -18.76
CA LEU A 18 -2.16 -40.91 -17.80
C LEU A 18 -1.05 -41.93 -17.54
N LYS A 19 -0.94 -42.40 -16.30
CA LYS A 19 -0.06 -43.52 -15.97
C LYS A 19 -0.59 -44.84 -16.54
N GLN A 20 0.30 -45.63 -17.13
CA GLN A 20 0.01 -46.98 -17.67
C GLN A 20 -0.72 -47.88 -16.66
N GLU A 21 -0.29 -47.88 -15.39
CA GLU A 21 -0.88 -48.65 -14.29
C GLU A 21 -2.34 -48.28 -13.94
N SER A 22 -2.83 -47.13 -14.40
CA SER A 22 -4.19 -46.64 -14.08
C SER A 22 -5.18 -46.81 -15.22
N LEU A 23 -4.72 -47.10 -16.45
CA LEU A 23 -5.58 -47.19 -17.63
C LEU A 23 -6.67 -48.27 -17.53
N SER A 24 -6.39 -49.36 -16.79
CA SER A 24 -7.32 -50.46 -16.53
C SER A 24 -8.45 -50.05 -15.56
N GLU A 25 -8.13 -49.40 -14.45
CA GLU A 25 -9.15 -48.93 -13.50
C GLU A 25 -9.99 -47.79 -14.08
N ILE A 26 -9.40 -46.90 -14.91
CA ILE A 26 -10.16 -45.86 -15.61
C ILE A 26 -11.21 -46.51 -16.52
N ALA A 27 -10.82 -47.45 -17.37
CA ALA A 27 -11.76 -48.16 -18.25
C ALA A 27 -12.80 -48.98 -17.46
N LYS A 28 -12.49 -49.41 -16.24
CA LYS A 28 -13.38 -50.18 -15.36
C LYS A 28 -14.43 -49.33 -14.64
N TYR A 29 -14.08 -48.13 -14.19
CA TYR A 29 -15.00 -47.25 -13.43
C TYR A 29 -15.50 -46.04 -14.22
N HIS A 30 -15.08 -45.84 -15.47
CA HIS A 30 -15.47 -44.67 -16.27
C HIS A 30 -16.99 -44.47 -16.32
N THR A 31 -17.77 -45.51 -16.65
CA THR A 31 -19.24 -45.43 -16.76
C THR A 31 -19.91 -45.11 -15.42
N THR A 32 -19.38 -45.64 -14.31
CA THR A 32 -19.84 -45.30 -12.96
C THR A 32 -19.57 -43.84 -12.61
N LEU A 33 -18.36 -43.35 -12.93
CA LEU A 33 -17.92 -41.99 -12.61
C LEU A 33 -18.61 -40.94 -13.50
N THR A 34 -18.81 -41.19 -14.79
CA THR A 34 -19.58 -40.28 -15.66
C THR A 34 -21.06 -40.29 -15.30
N GLY A 35 -21.64 -41.44 -14.94
CA GLY A 35 -23.00 -41.52 -14.39
C GLY A 35 -23.19 -40.76 -13.06
N GLN A 36 -22.12 -40.62 -12.27
CA GLN A 36 -22.08 -39.78 -11.06
C GLN A 36 -21.83 -38.28 -11.35
N GLY A 37 -21.57 -37.91 -12.62
CA GLY A 37 -21.34 -36.54 -13.07
C GLY A 37 -19.89 -36.06 -12.96
N PHE A 38 -18.90 -36.96 -12.92
CA PHE A 38 -17.48 -36.59 -13.06
C PHE A 38 -17.08 -36.50 -14.54
N THR A 39 -16.34 -35.46 -14.91
CA THR A 39 -15.85 -35.27 -16.28
C THR A 39 -14.63 -36.16 -16.59
N HIS A 40 -14.30 -36.35 -17.87
CA HIS A 40 -13.04 -36.98 -18.28
C HIS A 40 -11.80 -36.30 -17.68
N ALA A 41 -11.86 -34.99 -17.42
CA ALA A 41 -10.78 -34.24 -16.77
C ALA A 41 -10.66 -34.59 -15.28
N ASP A 42 -11.79 -34.74 -14.58
CA ASP A 42 -11.83 -35.16 -13.17
C ASP A 42 -11.32 -36.59 -13.00
N ILE A 43 -11.75 -37.51 -13.86
CA ILE A 43 -11.28 -38.90 -13.86
C ILE A 43 -9.76 -38.92 -14.13
N CYS A 44 -9.25 -38.07 -15.02
CA CYS A 44 -7.80 -37.87 -15.25
C CYS A 44 -7.04 -37.21 -14.07
N ARG A 45 -7.71 -36.46 -13.19
CA ARG A 45 -7.12 -35.92 -11.95
C ARG A 45 -7.07 -36.98 -10.85
N ILE A 46 -8.16 -37.72 -10.65
CA ILE A 46 -8.27 -38.81 -9.67
C ILE A 46 -7.28 -39.95 -10.01
N SER A 47 -7.17 -40.32 -11.30
CA SER A 47 -6.35 -41.44 -11.77
C SER A 47 -4.84 -41.29 -11.56
N ARG A 48 -4.36 -40.11 -11.15
CA ARG A 48 -3.00 -39.95 -10.60
C ARG A 48 -2.75 -40.89 -9.40
N ARG A 49 -3.82 -41.37 -8.76
CA ARG A 49 -3.85 -42.36 -7.68
C ARG A 49 -4.80 -43.50 -8.05
N ARG A 50 -4.26 -44.61 -8.55
CA ARG A 50 -5.02 -45.80 -8.99
C ARG A 50 -6.10 -46.25 -7.99
N GLN A 51 -5.79 -46.26 -6.69
CA GLN A 51 -6.71 -46.71 -5.64
C GLN A 51 -7.89 -45.74 -5.41
N SER A 52 -7.70 -44.43 -5.63
CA SER A 52 -8.73 -43.40 -5.47
C SER A 52 -9.88 -43.56 -6.45
N LEU A 53 -9.63 -44.00 -7.70
CA LEU A 53 -10.69 -44.25 -8.69
C LEU A 53 -11.75 -45.21 -8.16
N ARG A 54 -11.31 -46.32 -7.55
CA ARG A 54 -12.18 -47.36 -6.96
C ARG A 54 -12.97 -46.81 -5.77
N VAL A 55 -12.37 -45.95 -4.95
CA VAL A 55 -13.02 -45.39 -3.76
C VAL A 55 -14.05 -44.33 -4.14
N VAL A 56 -13.71 -43.38 -5.02
CA VAL A 56 -14.67 -42.37 -5.50
C VAL A 56 -15.86 -43.06 -6.18
N ALA A 57 -15.62 -43.98 -7.12
CA ALA A 57 -16.70 -44.65 -7.85
C ALA A 57 -17.68 -45.44 -6.95
N ARG A 58 -17.22 -45.94 -5.79
CA ARG A 58 -18.04 -46.69 -4.83
C ARG A 58 -18.69 -45.82 -3.77
N ASN A 59 -17.91 -44.96 -3.11
CA ASN A 59 -18.33 -44.22 -1.92
C ASN A 59 -18.90 -42.82 -2.23
N TYR A 60 -18.82 -42.34 -3.48
CA TYR A 60 -19.40 -41.03 -3.83
C TYR A 60 -20.88 -40.85 -3.46
N PRO A 61 -21.80 -41.81 -3.69
CA PRO A 61 -23.20 -41.64 -3.32
C PRO A 61 -23.39 -41.48 -1.81
N GLU A 62 -22.68 -42.28 -1.01
CA GLU A 62 -22.73 -42.25 0.45
C GLU A 62 -22.12 -40.94 1.00
N LEU A 63 -21.00 -40.47 0.41
CA LEU A 63 -20.37 -39.20 0.74
C LEU A 63 -21.27 -38.00 0.40
N ALA A 64 -21.95 -38.03 -0.74
CA ALA A 64 -22.89 -36.99 -1.15
C ALA A 64 -24.14 -36.95 -0.26
N ALA A 65 -24.61 -38.10 0.22
CA ALA A 65 -25.69 -38.16 1.22
C ALA A 65 -25.25 -37.66 2.60
N ALA A 66 -24.02 -37.99 3.04
CA ALA A 66 -23.49 -37.58 4.34
C ALA A 66 -23.01 -36.11 4.40
N LEU A 67 -22.61 -35.54 3.26
CA LEU A 67 -22.13 -34.16 3.10
C LEU A 67 -22.65 -33.56 1.77
N PRO A 68 -23.92 -33.14 1.68
CA PRO A 68 -24.50 -32.63 0.43
C PRO A 68 -23.81 -31.37 -0.12
N GLU A 69 -23.19 -30.57 0.74
CA GLU A 69 -22.37 -29.40 0.36
C GLU A 69 -20.97 -29.77 -0.19
N LEU A 70 -20.53 -31.03 -0.09
CA LEU A 70 -19.20 -31.45 -0.53
C LEU A 70 -19.14 -31.62 -2.05
N THR A 71 -18.86 -30.52 -2.75
CA THR A 71 -18.78 -30.47 -4.22
C THR A 71 -17.88 -31.57 -4.82
N ARG A 72 -18.22 -31.98 -6.06
CA ARG A 72 -17.38 -32.92 -6.85
C ARG A 72 -15.92 -32.45 -6.97
N ALA A 73 -15.69 -31.14 -7.06
CA ALA A 73 -14.35 -30.54 -7.10
C ALA A 73 -13.56 -30.83 -5.82
N HIS A 74 -14.16 -30.66 -4.63
CA HIS A 74 -13.53 -31.04 -3.36
C HIS A 74 -13.15 -32.53 -3.35
N ILE A 75 -14.04 -33.42 -3.81
CA ILE A 75 -13.80 -34.87 -3.84
C ILE A 75 -12.63 -35.21 -4.78
N VAL A 76 -12.57 -34.61 -5.98
CA VAL A 76 -11.42 -34.75 -6.91
C VAL A 76 -10.12 -34.28 -6.26
N ASP A 77 -10.15 -33.15 -5.55
CA ASP A 77 -8.97 -32.52 -4.98
C ASP A 77 -8.48 -33.13 -3.66
N ILE A 78 -9.31 -33.91 -2.96
CA ILE A 78 -8.89 -34.90 -1.96
C ILE A 78 -8.33 -36.15 -2.66
N ALA A 79 -9.08 -36.73 -3.61
CA ALA A 79 -8.77 -38.02 -4.23
C ALA A 79 -7.41 -38.09 -4.97
N ARG A 80 -6.94 -36.97 -5.53
CA ARG A 80 -5.61 -36.84 -6.17
C ARG A 80 -4.42 -36.99 -5.20
N GLN A 81 -4.64 -36.84 -3.89
CA GLN A 81 -3.58 -36.76 -2.88
C GLN A 81 -3.00 -38.13 -2.53
N ARG A 82 -1.82 -38.17 -1.88
CA ARG A 82 -1.05 -39.40 -1.67
C ARG A 82 -1.84 -40.53 -1.01
N SER A 83 -2.70 -40.17 -0.05
CA SER A 83 -3.63 -41.08 0.64
C SER A 83 -5.07 -40.53 0.63
N GLY A 84 -5.47 -39.91 -0.50
CA GLY A 84 -6.80 -39.33 -0.69
C GLY A 84 -7.92 -40.36 -0.65
N ASP A 85 -7.66 -41.57 -1.13
CA ASP A 85 -8.55 -42.73 -1.03
C ASP A 85 -8.83 -43.13 0.42
N LEU A 86 -7.78 -43.18 1.25
CA LEU A 86 -7.88 -43.46 2.68
C LEU A 86 -8.55 -42.30 3.44
N ALA A 87 -8.35 -41.06 3.00
CA ALA A 87 -9.00 -39.88 3.58
C ALA A 87 -10.52 -39.89 3.32
N LEU A 88 -10.95 -40.16 2.09
CA LEU A 88 -12.37 -40.28 1.74
C LEU A 88 -13.07 -41.42 2.51
N GLN A 89 -12.43 -42.60 2.63
CA GLN A 89 -12.93 -43.69 3.49
C GLN A 89 -13.04 -43.28 4.97
N ALA A 90 -12.10 -42.47 5.46
CA ALA A 90 -12.06 -42.05 6.86
C ALA A 90 -13.05 -40.91 7.19
N LEU A 91 -13.46 -40.12 6.20
CA LEU A 91 -14.52 -39.12 6.36
C LEU A 91 -15.89 -39.78 6.58
N LEU A 92 -16.21 -40.82 5.81
CA LEU A 92 -17.56 -41.39 5.74
C LEU A 92 -18.22 -41.67 7.11
N PRO A 93 -17.58 -42.37 8.08
CA PRO A 93 -18.19 -42.67 9.38
C PRO A 93 -18.15 -41.52 10.40
N VAL A 94 -17.58 -40.35 10.06
CA VAL A 94 -17.44 -39.22 11.00
C VAL A 94 -18.00 -37.89 10.48
N ALA A 95 -18.33 -37.82 9.19
CA ALA A 95 -18.76 -36.62 8.47
C ALA A 95 -19.84 -35.80 9.21
N THR A 96 -20.98 -36.42 9.49
CA THR A 96 -22.12 -35.80 10.19
C THR A 96 -21.79 -35.37 11.63
N ALA A 97 -20.78 -35.98 12.25
CA ALA A 97 -20.31 -35.63 13.58
C ALA A 97 -19.19 -34.56 13.59
N LEU A 98 -18.71 -34.14 12.41
CA LEU A 98 -17.84 -32.98 12.22
C LEU A 98 -18.64 -31.71 11.84
N THR A 99 -19.73 -31.86 11.08
CA THR A 99 -20.72 -30.79 10.84
C THR A 99 -21.59 -30.49 12.07
N ALA A 100 -21.70 -31.43 13.01
CA ALA A 100 -22.37 -31.22 14.29
C ALA A 100 -21.50 -30.50 15.34
N ALA A 101 -22.12 -30.14 16.48
CA ALA A 101 -21.44 -29.59 17.64
C ALA A 101 -20.41 -30.61 18.24
N PRO A 102 -19.27 -30.14 18.79
CA PRO A 102 -18.93 -28.75 19.08
C PRO A 102 -18.19 -28.00 17.95
N LEU A 103 -17.79 -28.68 16.86
CA LEU A 103 -16.95 -28.05 15.83
C LEU A 103 -17.74 -27.32 14.75
N ARG A 104 -18.91 -27.84 14.33
CA ARG A 104 -19.75 -27.23 13.28
C ARG A 104 -18.97 -26.89 11.99
N LEU A 105 -18.15 -27.83 11.52
CA LEU A 105 -17.29 -27.58 10.34
C LEU A 105 -18.10 -27.54 9.05
N SER A 106 -17.79 -26.60 8.16
CA SER A 106 -18.35 -26.56 6.80
C SER A 106 -17.79 -27.70 5.93
N ALA A 107 -18.48 -28.06 4.86
CA ALA A 107 -17.96 -29.04 3.90
C ALA A 107 -16.62 -28.62 3.26
N SER A 108 -16.37 -27.31 3.09
CA SER A 108 -15.08 -26.78 2.64
C SER A 108 -13.96 -27.00 3.67
N GLN A 109 -14.20 -26.72 4.96
CA GLN A 109 -13.24 -26.98 6.04
C GLN A 109 -12.93 -28.48 6.18
N ILE A 110 -13.95 -29.33 6.10
CA ILE A 110 -13.79 -30.80 6.11
C ILE A 110 -12.94 -31.25 4.91
N ALA A 111 -13.16 -30.67 3.72
CA ALA A 111 -12.35 -30.95 2.55
C ALA A 111 -10.88 -30.53 2.73
N THR A 112 -10.59 -29.36 3.31
CA THR A 112 -9.22 -28.90 3.56
C THR A 112 -8.47 -29.86 4.51
N VAL A 113 -9.11 -30.29 5.61
CA VAL A 113 -8.51 -31.26 6.52
C VAL A 113 -8.26 -32.60 5.84
N ALA A 114 -9.22 -33.10 5.05
CA ALA A 114 -9.08 -34.37 4.34
C ALA A 114 -7.99 -34.33 3.26
N GLN A 115 -7.84 -33.19 2.59
CA GLN A 115 -6.87 -32.98 1.52
C GLN A 115 -5.42 -32.94 2.02
N TYR A 116 -5.15 -32.31 3.17
CA TYR A 116 -3.78 -32.04 3.64
C TYR A 116 -3.38 -32.76 4.93
N GLY A 117 -4.34 -33.06 5.82
CA GLY A 117 -4.13 -33.80 7.07
C GLY A 117 -4.21 -35.33 6.92
N GLU A 118 -4.78 -35.81 5.80
CA GLU A 118 -4.99 -37.22 5.48
C GLU A 118 -5.88 -37.97 6.51
N ARG A 119 -6.08 -39.27 6.30
CA ARG A 119 -6.84 -40.16 7.22
C ARG A 119 -6.50 -39.99 8.71
N PRO A 120 -5.21 -39.89 9.13
CA PRO A 120 -4.89 -39.76 10.55
C PRO A 120 -5.41 -38.47 11.18
N ALA A 121 -5.39 -37.34 10.46
CA ALA A 121 -5.89 -36.08 11.00
C ALA A 121 -7.42 -36.09 11.14
N ILE A 122 -8.15 -36.62 10.16
CA ILE A 122 -9.61 -36.79 10.24
C ILE A 122 -10.01 -37.59 11.51
N GLN A 123 -9.33 -38.72 11.74
CA GLN A 123 -9.59 -39.58 12.89
C GLN A 123 -9.20 -38.92 14.23
N ALA A 124 -8.09 -38.17 14.26
CA ALA A 124 -7.67 -37.42 15.45
C ALA A 124 -8.63 -36.26 15.76
N LEU A 125 -9.03 -35.50 14.74
CA LEU A 125 -10.01 -34.41 14.81
C LEU A 125 -11.34 -34.91 15.39
N TYR A 126 -11.91 -35.98 14.83
CA TYR A 126 -13.14 -36.58 15.34
C TYR A 126 -13.01 -37.01 16.82
N ARG A 127 -11.92 -37.67 17.20
CA ARG A 127 -11.67 -38.13 18.58
C ARG A 127 -11.48 -36.97 19.56
N LEU A 128 -10.75 -35.93 19.17
CA LEU A 128 -10.34 -34.82 20.04
C LEU A 128 -11.35 -33.64 20.05
N ARG A 129 -12.38 -33.64 19.19
CA ARG A 129 -13.33 -32.52 18.99
C ARG A 129 -13.85 -31.86 20.28
N ARG A 130 -14.19 -32.66 21.30
CA ARG A 130 -14.66 -32.16 22.61
C ARG A 130 -13.54 -31.64 23.51
N LYS A 131 -12.31 -32.16 23.40
CA LYS A 131 -11.16 -31.70 24.19
C LYS A 131 -10.62 -30.37 23.65
N LEU A 132 -10.53 -30.24 22.33
CA LEU A 132 -10.00 -29.04 21.65
C LEU A 132 -10.84 -27.78 21.92
N THR A 133 -12.17 -27.91 21.95
CA THR A 133 -13.13 -26.80 22.05
C THR A 133 -13.51 -26.43 23.49
N ARG A 134 -13.17 -27.25 24.49
CA ARG A 134 -13.48 -27.02 25.91
C ARG A 134 -12.24 -26.56 26.69
N ALA A 135 -12.44 -26.22 27.96
CA ALA A 135 -11.34 -25.99 28.90
C ALA A 135 -10.38 -27.21 28.95
N PRO A 136 -9.06 -26.99 29.07
CA PRO A 136 -8.35 -25.71 29.16
C PRO A 136 -7.96 -25.09 27.79
N LEU A 137 -8.38 -25.70 26.67
CA LEU A 137 -7.86 -25.39 25.33
C LEU A 137 -8.63 -24.29 24.58
N HIS A 138 -9.97 -24.31 24.65
CA HIS A 138 -10.88 -23.30 24.06
C HIS A 138 -10.60 -22.92 22.59
N LEU A 139 -10.08 -23.85 21.78
CA LEU A 139 -9.75 -23.56 20.39
C LEU A 139 -11.01 -23.39 19.53
N THR A 140 -11.01 -22.37 18.69
CA THR A 140 -12.09 -22.17 17.70
C THR A 140 -12.04 -23.25 16.62
N PRO A 141 -13.16 -23.57 15.95
CA PRO A 141 -13.17 -24.52 14.85
C PRO A 141 -12.17 -24.17 13.73
N GLN A 142 -11.97 -22.88 13.45
CA GLN A 142 -11.00 -22.39 12.46
C GLN A 142 -9.55 -22.65 12.90
N GLN A 143 -9.21 -22.39 14.17
CA GLN A 143 -7.88 -22.72 14.72
C GLN A 143 -7.63 -24.24 14.67
N VAL A 144 -8.63 -25.05 15.01
CA VAL A 144 -8.56 -26.52 14.92
C VAL A 144 -8.34 -27.00 13.48
N VAL A 145 -9.03 -26.40 12.49
CA VAL A 145 -8.85 -26.71 11.06
C VAL A 145 -7.45 -26.34 10.58
N ALA A 146 -6.90 -25.20 11.00
CA ALA A 146 -5.55 -24.77 10.61
C ALA A 146 -4.47 -25.75 11.12
N ILE A 147 -4.57 -26.21 12.36
CA ILE A 147 -3.68 -27.22 12.95
C ILE A 147 -3.82 -28.58 12.23
N ALA A 148 -5.06 -28.96 11.88
CA ALA A 148 -5.35 -30.25 11.25
C ALA A 148 -4.97 -30.33 9.76
N SER A 149 -5.04 -29.21 9.03
CA SER A 149 -4.90 -29.13 7.56
C SER A 149 -3.44 -29.12 7.06
N ASN A 150 -2.58 -29.90 7.71
CA ASN A 150 -1.15 -29.96 7.41
C ASN A 150 -0.65 -31.40 7.37
N THR A 151 0.42 -31.66 6.61
CA THR A 151 1.05 -32.99 6.57
C THR A 151 1.59 -33.34 7.96
N GLY A 152 0.96 -34.31 8.61
CA GLY A 152 1.21 -34.65 10.02
C GLY A 152 0.25 -33.99 11.03
N GLY A 153 -0.86 -33.39 10.59
CA GLY A 153 -1.83 -32.65 11.41
C GLY A 153 -2.37 -33.43 12.62
N LYS A 154 -2.48 -34.77 12.54
CA LYS A 154 -2.71 -35.63 13.71
C LYS A 154 -1.73 -35.32 14.86
N ARG A 155 -0.43 -35.35 14.58
CA ARG A 155 0.63 -35.12 15.58
C ARG A 155 0.60 -33.69 16.09
N ALA A 156 0.19 -32.72 15.27
CA ALA A 156 0.02 -31.33 15.68
C ALA A 156 -1.16 -31.16 16.64
N LEU A 157 -2.34 -31.73 16.33
CA LEU A 157 -3.51 -31.75 17.24
C LEU A 157 -3.18 -32.45 18.58
N GLU A 158 -2.50 -33.59 18.52
CA GLU A 158 -2.04 -34.33 19.72
C GLU A 158 -1.03 -33.53 20.55
N ALA A 159 -0.09 -32.82 19.91
CA ALA A 159 0.88 -31.96 20.59
C ALA A 159 0.24 -30.72 21.22
N VAL A 160 -0.67 -30.04 20.51
CA VAL A 160 -1.42 -28.88 21.04
C VAL A 160 -2.25 -29.28 22.27
N CYS A 161 -2.86 -30.47 22.26
CA CYS A 161 -3.59 -31.03 23.41
C CYS A 161 -2.76 -31.28 24.68
N VAL A 162 -1.43 -31.14 24.61
CA VAL A 162 -0.47 -31.34 25.72
C VAL A 162 0.33 -30.06 25.99
N GLN A 163 0.87 -29.41 24.96
CA GLN A 163 1.79 -28.29 25.12
C GLN A 163 1.08 -26.94 25.27
N LEU A 164 -0.14 -26.75 24.76
CA LEU A 164 -0.82 -25.44 24.83
C LEU A 164 -1.07 -24.95 26.27
N PRO A 165 -1.55 -25.77 27.22
CA PRO A 165 -1.65 -25.34 28.61
C PRO A 165 -0.29 -25.01 29.24
N VAL A 166 0.76 -25.77 28.89
CA VAL A 166 2.11 -25.61 29.44
C VAL A 166 2.81 -24.35 28.90
N LEU A 167 2.64 -24.06 27.61
CA LEU A 167 3.21 -22.88 26.96
C LEU A 167 2.46 -21.58 27.33
N ARG A 168 1.17 -21.66 27.67
CA ARG A 168 0.41 -20.52 28.23
C ARG A 168 0.73 -20.24 29.70
N ALA A 169 1.15 -21.26 30.46
CA ALA A 169 1.55 -21.11 31.86
C ALA A 169 2.92 -20.41 32.00
N ALA A 170 3.24 -19.96 33.22
CA ALA A 170 4.60 -19.60 33.56
C ALA A 170 5.52 -20.85 33.48
N PRO A 171 6.79 -20.71 33.05
CA PRO A 171 7.48 -19.46 32.71
C PRO A 171 7.19 -18.93 31.30
N TYR A 172 6.62 -19.73 30.39
CA TYR A 172 6.57 -19.46 28.94
C TYR A 172 5.60 -18.35 28.52
N ARG A 173 4.41 -18.25 29.14
CA ARG A 173 3.40 -17.18 28.97
C ARG A 173 2.97 -16.86 27.51
N LEU A 174 3.07 -17.80 26.57
CA LEU A 174 2.58 -17.60 25.19
C LEU A 174 1.06 -17.43 25.14
N SER A 175 0.54 -16.75 24.12
CA SER A 175 -0.89 -16.69 23.84
C SER A 175 -1.39 -17.97 23.15
N THR A 176 -2.71 -18.18 23.15
CA THR A 176 -3.36 -19.26 22.39
C THR A 176 -3.03 -19.13 20.90
N GLU A 177 -3.03 -17.90 20.40
CA GLU A 177 -2.84 -17.51 19.00
C GLU A 177 -1.41 -17.83 18.53
N GLN A 178 -0.40 -17.48 19.34
CA GLN A 178 1.01 -17.82 19.08
C GLN A 178 1.21 -19.35 19.02
N VAL A 179 0.65 -20.09 19.98
CA VAL A 179 0.73 -21.56 20.00
C VAL A 179 0.02 -22.18 18.78
N VAL A 180 -1.12 -21.63 18.35
CA VAL A 180 -1.82 -22.08 17.14
C VAL A 180 -1.02 -21.78 15.86
N ALA A 181 -0.37 -20.62 15.76
CA ALA A 181 0.47 -20.25 14.61
C ALA A 181 1.65 -21.23 14.43
N ILE A 182 2.38 -21.52 15.52
CA ILE A 182 3.46 -22.51 15.55
C ILE A 182 2.93 -23.90 15.15
N ALA A 183 1.75 -24.28 15.63
CA ALA A 183 1.16 -25.59 15.39
C ALA A 183 0.61 -25.79 13.96
N SER A 184 0.21 -24.72 13.27
CA SER A 184 -0.51 -24.74 11.98
C SER A 184 0.42 -24.83 10.75
N ASN A 185 1.57 -25.49 10.93
CA ASN A 185 2.62 -25.67 9.92
C ASN A 185 3.01 -27.15 9.77
N LYS A 186 3.64 -27.53 8.63
CA LYS A 186 4.21 -28.87 8.48
C LYS A 186 5.35 -29.05 9.48
N GLY A 187 5.19 -30.03 10.36
CA GLY A 187 6.08 -30.23 11.50
C GLY A 187 5.71 -29.41 12.73
N GLY A 188 4.53 -28.79 12.83
CA GLY A 188 4.12 -27.95 13.96
C GLY A 188 4.31 -28.59 15.35
N LYS A 189 4.12 -29.92 15.48
CA LYS A 189 4.50 -30.67 16.70
C LYS A 189 5.96 -30.41 17.11
N GLN A 190 6.89 -30.53 16.16
CA GLN A 190 8.32 -30.36 16.39
C GLN A 190 8.68 -28.90 16.66
N ALA A 191 7.98 -27.94 16.04
CA ALA A 191 8.16 -26.53 16.33
C ALA A 191 7.71 -26.19 17.77
N LEU A 192 6.56 -26.72 18.23
CA LEU A 192 6.12 -26.59 19.63
C LEU A 192 7.11 -27.22 20.63
N GLU A 193 7.66 -28.38 20.31
CA GLU A 193 8.67 -29.04 21.15
C GLU A 193 9.99 -28.26 21.19
N ALA A 194 10.41 -27.65 20.07
CA ALA A 194 11.60 -26.79 20.01
C ALA A 194 11.40 -25.46 20.76
N VAL A 195 10.25 -24.79 20.60
CA VAL A 195 9.90 -23.57 21.37
C VAL A 195 9.93 -23.87 22.87
N LYS A 196 9.32 -24.99 23.31
CA LYS A 196 9.38 -25.39 24.73
C LYS A 196 10.81 -25.65 25.23
N ALA A 197 11.67 -26.22 24.39
CA ALA A 197 13.04 -26.55 24.73
C ALA A 197 14.01 -25.36 24.69
N HIS A 198 13.68 -24.29 23.96
CA HIS A 198 14.65 -23.21 23.65
C HIS A 198 14.15 -21.78 23.93
N LEU A 199 12.85 -21.51 24.15
CA LEU A 199 12.35 -20.14 24.37
C LEU A 199 13.10 -19.42 25.50
N LEU A 200 13.12 -19.99 26.70
CA LEU A 200 13.70 -19.34 27.90
C LEU A 200 15.20 -19.02 27.76
N ASP A 201 15.90 -19.86 26.99
CA ASP A 201 17.33 -19.75 26.71
C ASP A 201 17.60 -18.69 25.61
N LEU A 202 16.76 -18.65 24.57
CA LEU A 202 16.80 -17.62 23.52
C LEU A 202 16.40 -16.22 24.04
N LEU A 203 15.50 -16.14 25.02
CA LEU A 203 15.19 -14.89 25.76
C LEU A 203 16.33 -14.46 26.69
N GLY A 204 17.21 -15.39 27.08
CA GLY A 204 18.32 -15.15 28.01
C GLY A 204 19.57 -14.57 27.33
N ALA A 205 20.50 -14.06 28.13
CA ALA A 205 21.85 -13.80 27.66
C ALA A 205 22.55 -15.13 27.33
N PRO A 206 23.31 -15.24 26.23
CA PRO A 206 23.82 -14.15 25.37
C PRO A 206 22.90 -13.76 24.19
N TYR A 207 21.80 -14.47 23.97
CA TYR A 207 20.97 -14.34 22.76
C TYR A 207 20.09 -13.08 22.79
N VAL A 208 19.33 -12.88 23.88
CA VAL A 208 18.48 -11.72 24.17
C VAL A 208 17.48 -11.42 23.03
N LEU A 209 16.81 -12.46 22.54
CA LEU A 209 15.64 -12.34 21.66
C LEU A 209 14.39 -11.97 22.47
N ASP A 210 13.34 -11.50 21.80
CA ASP A 210 12.00 -11.38 22.39
C ASP A 210 11.09 -12.57 22.04
N THR A 211 9.92 -12.64 22.70
CA THR A 211 8.97 -13.76 22.54
C THR A 211 8.34 -13.80 21.15
N GLU A 212 8.02 -12.65 20.55
CA GLU A 212 7.43 -12.58 19.21
C GLU A 212 8.45 -12.97 18.14
N GLN A 213 9.72 -12.59 18.31
CA GLN A 213 10.82 -13.04 17.44
C GLN A 213 10.95 -14.57 17.43
N VAL A 214 10.95 -15.21 18.61
CA VAL A 214 11.01 -16.67 18.71
C VAL A 214 9.76 -17.34 18.14
N VAL A 215 8.56 -16.77 18.34
CA VAL A 215 7.32 -17.25 17.74
C VAL A 215 7.34 -17.11 16.21
N ALA A 216 7.86 -16.00 15.67
CA ALA A 216 7.95 -15.76 14.23
C ALA A 216 8.83 -16.82 13.55
N ILE A 217 10.05 -17.04 14.05
CA ILE A 217 10.96 -18.09 13.56
C ILE A 217 10.30 -19.48 13.61
N ALA A 218 9.53 -19.75 14.67
CA ALA A 218 8.86 -21.02 14.86
C ALA A 218 7.62 -21.25 13.98
N SER A 219 6.98 -20.18 13.47
CA SER A 219 5.66 -20.22 12.82
C SER A 219 5.67 -20.52 11.31
N HIS A 220 6.67 -21.28 10.86
CA HIS A 220 6.87 -21.66 9.45
C HIS A 220 7.13 -23.15 9.27
N ASN A 221 7.03 -23.64 8.02
CA ASN A 221 7.33 -25.03 7.69
C ASN A 221 8.82 -25.29 7.94
N GLY A 222 9.11 -26.13 8.93
CA GLY A 222 10.48 -26.35 9.42
C GLY A 222 10.94 -25.40 10.54
N GLY A 223 10.04 -24.65 11.19
CA GLY A 223 10.38 -23.67 12.23
C GLY A 223 11.28 -24.19 13.36
N LYS A 224 11.17 -25.48 13.74
CA LYS A 224 12.14 -26.15 14.63
C LYS A 224 13.59 -25.97 14.15
N GLN A 225 13.85 -26.25 12.87
CA GLN A 225 15.18 -26.18 12.28
C GLN A 225 15.66 -24.73 12.13
N ALA A 226 14.75 -23.78 11.93
CA ALA A 226 15.09 -22.36 11.94
C ALA A 226 15.48 -21.88 13.35
N LEU A 227 14.76 -22.30 14.41
CA LEU A 227 15.15 -22.05 15.79
C LEU A 227 16.50 -22.66 16.16
N GLU A 228 16.73 -23.93 15.80
CA GLU A 228 17.99 -24.62 16.06
C GLU A 228 19.18 -23.95 15.33
N ALA A 229 18.96 -23.42 14.12
CA ALA A 229 19.96 -22.63 13.39
C ALA A 229 20.20 -21.25 14.01
N VAL A 230 19.14 -20.50 14.37
CA VAL A 230 19.29 -19.22 15.08
C VAL A 230 20.05 -19.42 16.39
N LYS A 231 19.75 -20.46 17.17
CA LYS A 231 20.49 -20.77 18.40
C LYS A 231 21.97 -21.07 18.15
N ALA A 232 22.31 -21.76 17.05
CA ALA A 232 23.68 -22.09 16.70
C ALA A 232 24.46 -20.88 16.17
N ASP A 233 23.86 -20.10 15.27
CA ASP A 233 24.58 -19.14 14.41
C ASP A 233 24.40 -17.67 14.83
N LEU A 234 23.41 -17.29 15.64
CA LEU A 234 23.11 -15.87 15.95
C LEU A 234 24.29 -15.11 16.58
N LEU A 235 25.10 -15.76 17.43
CA LEU A 235 26.24 -15.11 18.08
C LEU A 235 27.41 -14.88 17.11
N ASP A 236 27.63 -15.83 16.20
CA ASP A 236 28.67 -15.79 15.17
C ASP A 236 28.31 -14.78 14.06
N LEU A 237 27.05 -14.80 13.61
CA LEU A 237 26.50 -13.83 12.66
C LEU A 237 26.48 -12.39 13.20
N ARG A 238 26.35 -12.20 14.52
CA ARG A 238 26.52 -10.89 15.19
C ARG A 238 27.98 -10.49 15.36
N GLY A 239 28.91 -11.45 15.33
CA GLY A 239 30.36 -11.22 15.45
C GLY A 239 30.99 -10.73 14.15
N ALA A 240 32.24 -10.28 14.23
CA ALA A 240 33.07 -10.13 13.04
C ALA A 240 33.41 -11.52 12.46
N PRO A 241 33.39 -11.72 11.13
CA PRO A 241 33.34 -10.71 10.07
C PRO A 241 31.92 -10.30 9.59
N TYR A 242 30.87 -10.97 10.07
CA TYR A 242 29.51 -10.85 9.54
C TYR A 242 28.80 -9.56 9.97
N ALA A 243 28.84 -9.24 11.27
CA ALA A 243 28.28 -8.04 11.91
C ALA A 243 26.79 -7.76 11.61
N LEU A 244 25.96 -8.81 11.55
CA LEU A 244 24.51 -8.70 11.42
C LEU A 244 23.86 -8.26 12.74
N SER A 245 22.73 -7.56 12.67
CA SER A 245 21.88 -7.30 13.84
C SER A 245 21.03 -8.53 14.20
N THR A 246 20.55 -8.60 15.44
CA THR A 246 19.63 -9.67 15.88
C THR A 246 18.37 -9.69 15.00
N GLU A 247 17.83 -8.52 14.68
CA GLU A 247 16.64 -8.33 13.85
C GLU A 247 16.86 -8.82 12.42
N GLN A 248 18.04 -8.59 11.84
CA GLN A 248 18.42 -9.11 10.52
C GLN A 248 18.46 -10.65 10.51
N VAL A 249 19.06 -11.27 11.54
CA VAL A 249 19.10 -12.74 11.68
C VAL A 249 17.69 -13.31 11.88
N VAL A 250 16.85 -12.67 12.69
CA VAL A 250 15.43 -13.05 12.88
C VAL A 250 14.64 -12.94 11.57
N ALA A 251 14.85 -11.88 10.78
CA ALA A 251 14.18 -11.69 9.50
C ALA A 251 14.52 -12.82 8.51
N ILE A 252 15.80 -13.15 8.34
CA ILE A 252 16.25 -14.26 7.48
C ILE A 252 15.65 -15.60 7.94
N ALA A 253 15.55 -15.81 9.26
CA ALA A 253 15.06 -17.04 9.85
C ALA A 253 13.53 -17.21 9.80
N SER A 254 12.76 -16.12 9.75
CA SER A 254 11.29 -16.10 9.87
C SER A 254 10.55 -16.41 8.56
N HIS A 255 11.01 -17.42 7.82
CA HIS A 255 10.43 -17.85 6.55
C HIS A 255 10.51 -19.37 6.35
N ASN A 256 9.76 -19.90 5.37
CA ASN A 256 9.83 -21.31 5.01
C ASN A 256 11.23 -21.62 4.46
N GLY A 257 11.99 -22.45 5.20
CA GLY A 257 13.39 -22.71 4.91
C GLY A 257 14.39 -21.74 5.53
N GLY A 258 14.01 -20.95 6.55
CA GLY A 258 14.88 -19.95 7.20
C GLY A 258 16.27 -20.46 7.60
N LYS A 259 16.40 -21.71 8.09
CA LYS A 259 17.71 -22.38 8.30
C LYS A 259 18.60 -22.37 7.04
N GLN A 260 18.04 -22.72 5.89
CA GLN A 260 18.78 -22.72 4.64
C GLN A 260 19.17 -21.30 4.20
N ALA A 261 18.33 -20.30 4.48
CA ALA A 261 18.66 -18.91 4.21
C ALA A 261 19.79 -18.39 5.12
N LEU A 262 19.78 -18.73 6.41
CA LEU A 262 20.88 -18.44 7.35
C LEU A 262 22.19 -19.11 6.92
N GLU A 263 22.18 -20.41 6.61
CA GLU A 263 23.35 -21.15 6.13
C GLU A 263 23.92 -20.51 4.85
N ALA A 264 23.06 -20.04 3.93
CA ALA A 264 23.48 -19.35 2.71
C ALA A 264 24.06 -17.97 2.99
N VAL A 265 23.43 -17.15 3.85
CA VAL A 265 24.00 -15.85 4.26
C VAL A 265 25.35 -16.04 4.95
N LYS A 266 25.49 -17.04 5.82
CA LYS A 266 26.75 -17.36 6.50
C LYS A 266 27.86 -17.79 5.53
N ALA A 267 27.51 -18.48 4.44
CA ALA A 267 28.47 -18.87 3.41
C ALA A 267 28.82 -17.71 2.45
N ASP A 268 27.81 -16.98 1.94
CA ASP A 268 27.95 -16.09 0.80
C ASP A 268 28.11 -14.59 1.14
N LEU A 269 27.75 -14.12 2.35
CA LEU A 269 27.70 -12.68 2.66
C LEU A 269 29.04 -11.95 2.41
N LEU A 270 30.17 -12.58 2.74
CA LEU A 270 31.49 -11.97 2.60
C LEU A 270 31.91 -11.86 1.12
N GLU A 271 31.58 -12.86 0.30
CA GLU A 271 31.85 -12.85 -1.14
C GLU A 271 30.92 -11.85 -1.86
N LEU A 272 29.63 -11.82 -1.50
CA LEU A 272 28.65 -10.89 -2.05
C LEU A 272 28.93 -9.43 -1.70
N ARG A 273 29.52 -9.16 -0.53
CA ARG A 273 30.05 -7.83 -0.16
C ARG A 273 31.36 -7.48 -0.88
N GLY A 274 32.12 -8.48 -1.32
CA GLY A 274 33.38 -8.30 -2.05
C GLY A 274 33.18 -7.95 -3.53
N ALA A 275 34.26 -7.56 -4.19
CA ALA A 275 34.30 -7.53 -5.65
C ALA A 275 34.22 -8.98 -6.19
N PRO A 276 33.50 -9.24 -7.30
CA PRO A 276 32.91 -8.28 -8.23
C PRO A 276 31.45 -7.84 -7.90
N TYR A 277 30.83 -8.42 -6.88
CA TYR A 277 29.40 -8.24 -6.59
C TYR A 277 29.08 -6.89 -5.94
N ALA A 278 29.84 -6.53 -4.90
CA ALA A 278 29.75 -5.27 -4.14
C ALA A 278 28.35 -4.94 -3.59
N LEU A 279 27.64 -5.95 -3.06
CA LEU A 279 26.36 -5.76 -2.37
C LEU A 279 26.56 -5.21 -0.95
N SER A 280 25.58 -4.43 -0.47
CA SER A 280 25.51 -4.08 0.96
C SER A 280 25.00 -5.25 1.80
N THR A 281 25.28 -5.22 3.11
CA THR A 281 24.76 -6.21 4.06
C THR A 281 23.22 -6.24 4.03
N GLU A 282 22.59 -5.07 3.97
CA GLU A 282 21.15 -4.87 3.93
C GLU A 282 20.53 -5.45 2.64
N GLN A 283 21.23 -5.30 1.50
CA GLN A 283 20.80 -5.92 0.24
C GLN A 283 20.82 -7.44 0.31
N VAL A 284 21.87 -8.05 0.89
CA VAL A 284 21.97 -9.50 1.08
C VAL A 284 20.90 -10.00 2.07
N VAL A 285 20.66 -9.28 3.18
CA VAL A 285 19.59 -9.58 4.14
C VAL A 285 18.21 -9.50 3.47
N ALA A 286 17.95 -8.50 2.63
CA ALA A 286 16.69 -8.35 1.91
C ALA A 286 16.43 -9.53 0.94
N ILE A 287 17.42 -9.92 0.15
CA ILE A 287 17.32 -11.09 -0.74
C ILE A 287 17.05 -12.39 0.06
N ALA A 288 17.67 -12.52 1.22
CA ALA A 288 17.57 -13.71 2.07
C ALA A 288 16.25 -13.80 2.88
N SER A 289 15.62 -12.67 3.21
CA SER A 289 14.44 -12.58 4.10
C SER A 289 13.12 -12.87 3.37
N HIS A 290 13.08 -13.98 2.62
CA HIS A 290 11.88 -14.44 1.91
C HIS A 290 11.82 -15.98 1.83
N ASN A 291 10.65 -16.51 1.45
CA ASN A 291 10.49 -17.95 1.22
C ASN A 291 11.39 -18.41 0.07
N GLY A 292 12.41 -19.21 0.40
CA GLY A 292 13.44 -19.62 -0.56
C GLY A 292 14.61 -18.64 -0.70
N GLY A 293 14.88 -17.76 0.28
CA GLY A 293 15.98 -16.78 0.24
C GLY A 293 17.34 -17.33 -0.22
N LYS A 294 17.73 -18.53 0.23
CA LYS A 294 18.92 -19.26 -0.28
C LYS A 294 18.95 -19.36 -1.81
N GLN A 295 17.83 -19.75 -2.42
CA GLN A 295 17.72 -19.85 -3.87
C GLN A 295 17.79 -18.48 -4.55
N ALA A 296 17.28 -17.41 -3.92
CA ALA A 296 17.42 -16.06 -4.43
C ALA A 296 18.88 -15.57 -4.37
N LEU A 297 19.61 -15.84 -3.27
CA LEU A 297 21.05 -15.57 -3.15
C LEU A 297 21.87 -16.32 -4.21
N GLU A 298 21.66 -17.63 -4.36
CA GLU A 298 22.30 -18.45 -5.40
C GLU A 298 22.07 -17.88 -6.81
N ALA A 299 20.84 -17.40 -7.09
CA ALA A 299 20.49 -16.81 -8.38
C ALA A 299 21.11 -15.42 -8.61
N VAL A 300 21.17 -14.58 -7.57
CA VAL A 300 21.89 -13.30 -7.61
C VAL A 300 23.37 -13.53 -7.87
N LYS A 301 24.01 -14.45 -7.13
CA LYS A 301 25.41 -14.85 -7.33
C LYS A 301 25.68 -15.35 -8.75
N ALA A 302 24.77 -16.13 -9.32
CA ALA A 302 24.88 -16.69 -10.66
C ALA A 302 24.56 -15.72 -11.81
N HIS A 303 23.81 -14.64 -11.59
CA HIS A 303 23.26 -13.81 -12.68
C HIS A 303 23.48 -12.29 -12.56
N LEU A 304 23.88 -11.75 -11.41
CA LEU A 304 23.97 -10.29 -11.21
C LEU A 304 24.99 -9.61 -12.14
N LEU A 305 26.15 -10.23 -12.39
CA LEU A 305 27.18 -9.66 -13.27
C LEU A 305 26.73 -9.62 -14.74
N ASP A 306 26.03 -10.67 -15.19
CA ASP A 306 25.47 -10.78 -16.53
C ASP A 306 24.28 -9.82 -16.74
N LEU A 307 23.38 -9.71 -15.76
CA LEU A 307 22.27 -8.75 -15.78
C LEU A 307 22.72 -7.28 -15.72
N ARG A 308 23.87 -6.99 -15.09
CA ARG A 308 24.54 -5.67 -15.18
C ARG A 308 25.23 -5.43 -16.52
N GLY A 309 25.55 -6.49 -17.25
CA GLY A 309 26.18 -6.43 -18.57
C GLY A 309 25.23 -6.05 -19.70
N VAL A 310 25.82 -5.69 -20.85
CA VAL A 310 25.11 -5.60 -22.14
C VAL A 310 24.70 -7.02 -22.55
N PRO A 311 23.44 -7.28 -22.97
CA PRO A 311 22.42 -6.34 -23.41
C PRO A 311 21.40 -5.88 -22.34
N TYR A 312 21.42 -6.44 -21.13
CA TYR A 312 20.38 -6.22 -20.11
C TYR A 312 20.51 -4.86 -19.44
N ALA A 313 21.72 -4.48 -19.03
CA ALA A 313 22.10 -3.21 -18.42
C ALA A 313 21.22 -2.80 -17.20
N LEU A 314 20.93 -3.76 -16.31
CA LEU A 314 20.26 -3.48 -15.03
C LEU A 314 21.25 -2.90 -14.01
N SER A 315 20.76 -2.05 -13.11
CA SER A 315 21.54 -1.65 -11.92
C SER A 315 21.54 -2.76 -10.86
N THR A 316 22.51 -2.71 -9.93
CA THR A 316 22.57 -3.61 -8.77
C THR A 316 21.25 -3.57 -7.99
N GLU A 317 20.71 -2.38 -7.76
CA GLU A 317 19.49 -2.11 -7.02
C GLU A 317 18.26 -2.73 -7.71
N GLN A 318 18.21 -2.70 -9.05
CA GLN A 318 17.15 -3.35 -9.82
C GLN A 318 17.23 -4.88 -9.70
N VAL A 319 18.43 -5.46 -9.75
CA VAL A 319 18.62 -6.92 -9.55
C VAL A 319 18.24 -7.33 -8.12
N VAL A 320 18.64 -6.54 -7.11
CA VAL A 320 18.26 -6.75 -5.69
C VAL A 320 16.74 -6.63 -5.52
N ALA A 321 16.09 -5.64 -6.15
CA ALA A 321 14.63 -5.47 -6.08
C ALA A 321 13.87 -6.66 -6.69
N ILE A 322 14.31 -7.20 -7.84
CA ILE A 322 13.70 -8.40 -8.44
C ILE A 322 13.92 -9.64 -7.53
N ALA A 323 15.07 -9.73 -6.87
CA ALA A 323 15.45 -10.86 -6.03
C ALA A 323 14.79 -10.87 -4.64
N SER A 324 14.48 -9.70 -4.08
CA SER A 324 13.98 -9.52 -2.70
C SER A 324 12.47 -9.74 -2.59
N HIS A 325 11.98 -10.87 -3.11
CA HIS A 325 10.58 -11.30 -3.00
C HIS A 325 10.44 -12.82 -2.97
N ASN A 326 9.25 -13.29 -2.58
CA ASN A 326 8.88 -14.70 -2.67
C ASN A 326 9.00 -15.21 -4.11
N GLY A 327 9.99 -16.08 -4.36
CA GLY A 327 10.31 -16.57 -5.69
C GLY A 327 11.32 -15.74 -6.48
N GLY A 328 12.10 -14.86 -5.85
CA GLY A 328 13.07 -13.97 -6.51
C GLY A 328 13.99 -14.64 -7.54
N LYS A 329 14.48 -15.87 -7.28
CA LYS A 329 15.20 -16.69 -8.27
C LYS A 329 14.43 -16.84 -9.59
N GLN A 330 13.16 -17.20 -9.50
CA GLN A 330 12.30 -17.39 -10.66
C GLN A 330 12.02 -16.05 -11.37
N ALA A 331 11.91 -14.95 -10.63
CA ALA A 331 11.76 -13.62 -11.21
C ALA A 331 13.03 -13.18 -11.96
N LEU A 332 14.23 -13.39 -11.40
CA LEU A 332 15.51 -13.13 -12.08
C LEU A 332 15.68 -13.98 -13.35
N GLU A 333 15.43 -15.28 -13.27
CA GLU A 333 15.46 -16.19 -14.43
C GLU A 333 14.49 -15.73 -15.53
N ALA A 334 13.28 -15.26 -15.16
CA ALA A 334 12.30 -14.75 -16.11
C ALA A 334 12.67 -13.40 -16.71
N VAL A 335 13.20 -12.46 -15.91
CA VAL A 335 13.73 -11.17 -16.43
C VAL A 335 14.86 -11.41 -17.41
N LYS A 336 15.82 -12.28 -17.08
CA LYS A 336 16.89 -12.66 -18.00
C LYS A 336 16.36 -13.28 -19.30
N ALA A 337 15.30 -14.09 -19.23
CA ALA A 337 14.70 -14.72 -20.40
C ALA A 337 13.83 -13.79 -21.26
N GLN A 338 13.21 -12.73 -20.67
CA GLN A 338 12.13 -11.98 -21.33
C GLN A 338 12.37 -10.45 -21.45
N LEU A 339 13.35 -9.86 -20.77
CA LEU A 339 13.57 -8.40 -20.76
C LEU A 339 13.79 -7.83 -22.17
N LEU A 340 14.51 -8.54 -23.03
CA LEU A 340 14.82 -8.06 -24.38
C LEU A 340 13.57 -8.09 -25.28
N ASP A 341 12.81 -9.18 -25.25
CA ASP A 341 11.56 -9.33 -26.01
C ASP A 341 10.50 -8.31 -25.55
N LEU A 342 10.37 -8.09 -24.24
CA LEU A 342 9.43 -7.13 -23.67
C LEU A 342 9.83 -5.66 -23.96
N ARG A 343 11.12 -5.37 -24.11
CA ARG A 343 11.62 -4.07 -24.61
C ARG A 343 11.44 -3.92 -26.12
N GLY A 344 11.39 -5.03 -26.86
CA GLY A 344 11.19 -5.05 -28.30
C GLY A 344 9.74 -4.76 -28.72
N ALA A 345 9.55 -4.50 -30.01
CA ALA A 345 8.22 -4.52 -30.61
C ALA A 345 7.67 -5.97 -30.60
N PRO A 346 6.36 -6.18 -30.34
CA PRO A 346 5.27 -5.19 -30.24
C PRO A 346 5.02 -4.63 -28.83
N TYR A 347 5.73 -5.09 -27.80
CA TYR A 347 5.44 -4.77 -26.40
C TYR A 347 5.94 -3.38 -25.99
N ALA A 348 7.18 -3.04 -26.36
CA ALA A 348 7.84 -1.74 -26.17
C ALA A 348 7.85 -1.23 -24.71
N LEU A 349 8.01 -2.12 -23.74
CA LEU A 349 8.13 -1.77 -22.32
C LEU A 349 9.52 -1.20 -22.00
N SER A 350 9.58 -0.20 -21.12
CA SER A 350 10.85 0.26 -20.55
C SER A 350 11.41 -0.76 -19.53
N THR A 351 12.73 -0.75 -19.34
CA THR A 351 13.40 -1.55 -18.30
C THR A 351 12.78 -1.32 -16.92
N ALA A 352 12.43 -0.07 -16.58
CA ALA A 352 11.80 0.27 -15.30
C ALA A 352 10.41 -0.38 -15.12
N GLN A 353 9.59 -0.44 -16.19
CA GLN A 353 8.30 -1.15 -16.15
C GLN A 353 8.48 -2.66 -15.97
N VAL A 354 9.44 -3.27 -16.68
CA VAL A 354 9.74 -4.71 -16.52
C VAL A 354 10.26 -5.03 -15.11
N VAL A 355 11.10 -4.16 -14.54
CA VAL A 355 11.56 -4.28 -13.14
C VAL A 355 10.39 -4.13 -12.16
N ALA A 356 9.46 -3.20 -12.37
CA ALA A 356 8.28 -3.03 -11.50
C ALA A 356 7.34 -4.25 -11.51
N ILE A 357 7.14 -4.87 -12.68
CA ILE A 357 6.36 -6.11 -12.82
C ILE A 357 7.08 -7.29 -12.13
N ALA A 358 8.41 -7.35 -12.22
CA ALA A 358 9.22 -8.45 -11.71
C ALA A 358 9.55 -8.35 -10.21
N GLY A 359 9.69 -7.14 -9.66
CA GLY A 359 9.93 -6.81 -8.25
C GLY A 359 8.67 -6.94 -7.40
N ASN A 360 8.05 -8.12 -7.45
CA ASN A 360 6.83 -8.48 -6.74
C ASN A 360 6.79 -9.99 -6.45
N GLY A 361 5.99 -10.40 -5.47
CA GLY A 361 5.74 -11.81 -5.14
C GLY A 361 5.14 -12.56 -6.33
N GLY A 362 5.93 -13.48 -6.89
CA GLY A 362 5.56 -14.20 -8.10
C GLY A 362 5.82 -13.43 -9.41
N GLY A 363 6.72 -12.44 -9.43
CA GLY A 363 7.02 -11.59 -10.60
C GLY A 363 7.23 -12.33 -11.94
N LYS A 364 7.81 -13.55 -11.93
CA LYS A 364 7.85 -14.44 -13.11
C LYS A 364 6.48 -14.65 -13.75
N GLN A 365 5.46 -14.95 -12.94
CA GLN A 365 4.10 -15.14 -13.43
C GLN A 365 3.55 -13.81 -13.96
N ALA A 366 3.82 -12.68 -13.31
CA ALA A 366 3.38 -11.37 -13.80
C ALA A 366 3.99 -11.03 -15.18
N LEU A 367 5.27 -11.33 -15.42
CA LEU A 367 5.92 -11.20 -16.73
C LEU A 367 5.30 -12.13 -17.79
N GLU A 368 5.09 -13.42 -17.47
CA GLU A 368 4.39 -14.36 -18.35
C GLU A 368 2.96 -13.87 -18.68
N GLY A 369 2.25 -13.31 -17.70
CA GLY A 369 0.91 -12.73 -17.88
C GLY A 369 0.90 -11.46 -18.72
N ILE A 370 1.95 -10.63 -18.63
CA ILE A 370 2.14 -9.46 -19.49
C ILE A 370 2.36 -9.89 -20.94
N GLY A 371 3.22 -10.87 -21.21
CA GLY A 371 3.41 -11.42 -22.56
C GLY A 371 2.12 -11.99 -23.15
N GLU A 372 1.32 -12.68 -22.34
CA GLU A 372 0.05 -13.26 -22.76
C GLU A 372 -1.09 -12.23 -22.97
N GLN A 373 -1.18 -11.17 -22.15
CA GLN A 373 -2.37 -10.31 -22.11
C GLN A 373 -2.15 -8.87 -22.62
N LEU A 374 -0.93 -8.31 -22.65
CA LEU A 374 -0.71 -6.88 -22.93
C LEU A 374 -1.29 -6.42 -24.28
N LEU A 375 -1.02 -7.17 -25.36
CA LEU A 375 -1.53 -6.83 -26.69
C LEU A 375 -3.06 -6.94 -26.77
N LYS A 376 -3.63 -7.99 -26.16
CA LYS A 376 -5.08 -8.25 -26.09
C LYS A 376 -5.82 -7.17 -25.29
N LEU A 377 -5.22 -6.66 -24.20
CA LEU A 377 -5.84 -5.64 -23.35
C LEU A 377 -5.73 -4.23 -23.96
N ARG A 378 -4.75 -3.99 -24.84
CA ARG A 378 -4.62 -2.72 -25.60
C ARG A 378 -5.60 -2.60 -26.77
N THR A 379 -6.11 -3.72 -27.30
CA THR A 379 -7.09 -3.70 -28.41
C THR A 379 -8.54 -3.60 -27.92
N ALA A 380 -9.45 -3.25 -28.83
CA ALA A 380 -10.89 -3.33 -28.58
C ALA A 380 -11.31 -4.80 -28.30
N PRO A 381 -12.29 -5.05 -27.42
CA PRO A 381 -13.15 -4.08 -26.71
C PRO A 381 -12.54 -3.50 -25.41
N TYR A 382 -11.33 -3.88 -25.02
CA TYR A 382 -10.74 -3.50 -23.73
C TYR A 382 -10.21 -2.06 -23.75
N GLY A 383 -9.27 -1.77 -24.67
CA GLY A 383 -8.75 -0.42 -24.92
C GLY A 383 -7.89 0.19 -23.80
N LEU A 384 -7.19 -0.63 -23.02
CA LEU A 384 -6.31 -0.15 -21.94
C LEU A 384 -5.01 0.44 -22.48
N SER A 385 -4.44 1.42 -21.76
CA SER A 385 -3.08 1.90 -22.03
C SER A 385 -2.02 0.90 -21.56
N THR A 386 -0.80 1.00 -22.09
CA THR A 386 0.34 0.17 -21.62
C THR A 386 0.59 0.37 -20.13
N GLU A 387 0.49 1.61 -19.65
CA GLU A 387 0.70 2.03 -18.27
C GLU A 387 -0.37 1.44 -17.34
N GLN A 388 -1.64 1.43 -17.76
CA GLN A 388 -2.72 0.77 -17.02
C GLN A 388 -2.48 -0.74 -16.89
N VAL A 389 -2.03 -1.40 -17.97
CA VAL A 389 -1.73 -2.83 -17.93
C VAL A 389 -0.49 -3.14 -17.07
N VAL A 390 0.54 -2.30 -17.12
CA VAL A 390 1.71 -2.41 -16.23
C VAL A 390 1.30 -2.20 -14.76
N ALA A 391 0.44 -1.22 -14.46
CA ALA A 391 -0.06 -0.98 -13.11
C ALA A 391 -0.77 -2.21 -12.55
N ILE A 392 -1.72 -2.81 -13.29
CA ILE A 392 -2.40 -4.05 -12.89
C ILE A 392 -1.42 -5.21 -12.63
N ALA A 393 -0.31 -5.26 -13.37
CA ALA A 393 0.68 -6.33 -13.27
C ALA A 393 1.72 -6.14 -12.14
N SER A 394 1.92 -4.92 -11.64
CA SER A 394 3.02 -4.56 -10.73
C SER A 394 2.68 -4.76 -9.24
N HIS A 395 1.94 -5.83 -8.93
CA HIS A 395 1.54 -6.21 -7.56
C HIS A 395 1.61 -7.73 -7.37
N ASP A 396 1.64 -8.19 -6.11
CA ASP A 396 1.55 -9.61 -5.75
C ASP A 396 0.32 -10.26 -6.40
N GLY A 397 0.57 -11.21 -7.32
CA GLY A 397 -0.46 -11.88 -8.10
C GLY A 397 -0.88 -11.19 -9.41
N GLY A 398 -0.12 -10.22 -9.93
CA GLY A 398 -0.45 -9.42 -11.12
C GLY A 398 -1.00 -10.19 -12.33
N LYS A 399 -0.48 -11.38 -12.66
CA LYS A 399 -1.06 -12.25 -13.73
C LYS A 399 -2.53 -12.58 -13.51
N GLN A 400 -2.92 -12.89 -12.28
CA GLN A 400 -4.29 -13.18 -11.93
C GLN A 400 -5.18 -11.93 -12.05
N ALA A 401 -4.67 -10.74 -11.73
CA ALA A 401 -5.38 -9.48 -11.94
C ALA A 401 -5.56 -9.18 -13.45
N LEU A 402 -4.52 -9.37 -14.28
CA LEU A 402 -4.60 -9.26 -15.74
C LEU A 402 -5.63 -10.22 -16.35
N GLU A 403 -5.60 -11.50 -15.95
CA GLU A 403 -6.59 -12.50 -16.38
C GLU A 403 -8.02 -12.10 -15.98
N ALA A 404 -8.21 -11.58 -14.77
CA ALA A 404 -9.51 -11.14 -14.28
C ALA A 404 -10.03 -9.90 -15.02
N VAL A 405 -9.21 -8.87 -15.22
CA VAL A 405 -9.55 -7.70 -16.05
C VAL A 405 -9.90 -8.15 -17.47
N GLY A 406 -9.07 -9.00 -18.06
CA GLY A 406 -9.28 -9.59 -19.39
C GLY A 406 -10.44 -10.58 -19.50
N ALA A 407 -11.16 -10.87 -18.42
CA ALA A 407 -12.37 -11.69 -18.37
C ALA A 407 -13.62 -10.91 -17.89
N GLN A 408 -13.45 -9.75 -17.23
CA GLN A 408 -14.54 -9.05 -16.54
C GLN A 408 -14.73 -7.58 -16.93
N LEU A 409 -13.72 -6.89 -17.49
CA LEU A 409 -13.77 -5.44 -17.77
C LEU A 409 -15.01 -5.04 -18.59
N VAL A 410 -15.32 -5.77 -19.67
CA VAL A 410 -16.48 -5.49 -20.54
C VAL A 410 -17.81 -5.66 -19.79
N ALA A 411 -17.92 -6.69 -18.95
CA ALA A 411 -19.12 -6.95 -18.16
C ALA A 411 -19.31 -5.96 -17.00
N LEU A 412 -18.22 -5.45 -16.42
CA LEU A 412 -18.24 -4.43 -15.36
C LEU A 412 -18.54 -3.02 -15.91
N ARG A 413 -18.13 -2.73 -17.15
CA ARG A 413 -18.49 -1.49 -17.87
C ARG A 413 -19.95 -1.48 -18.35
N ALA A 414 -20.55 -2.65 -18.57
CA ALA A 414 -21.95 -2.78 -18.96
C ALA A 414 -22.91 -2.56 -17.78
N ALA A 415 -24.17 -2.25 -18.08
CA ALA A 415 -25.26 -2.34 -17.12
C ALA A 415 -25.43 -3.81 -16.65
N PRO A 416 -25.79 -4.08 -15.37
CA PRO A 416 -26.19 -3.12 -14.33
C PRO A 416 -25.03 -2.51 -13.52
N TYR A 417 -23.77 -2.89 -13.77
CA TYR A 417 -22.62 -2.46 -12.98
C TYR A 417 -22.22 -1.02 -13.29
N ALA A 418 -22.00 -0.72 -14.58
CA ALA A 418 -21.67 0.60 -15.13
C ALA A 418 -20.44 1.27 -14.51
N LEU A 419 -19.38 0.50 -14.25
CA LEU A 419 -18.08 1.02 -13.80
C LEU A 419 -17.31 1.67 -14.96
N SER A 420 -16.50 2.68 -14.67
CA SER A 420 -15.54 3.21 -15.64
C SER A 420 -14.34 2.27 -15.79
N THR A 421 -13.59 2.42 -16.89
CA THR A 421 -12.35 1.66 -17.11
C THR A 421 -11.34 1.94 -15.99
N GLU A 422 -11.23 3.19 -15.58
CA GLU A 422 -10.33 3.69 -14.55
C GLU A 422 -10.68 3.11 -13.18
N GLN A 423 -11.97 2.99 -12.87
CA GLN A 423 -12.44 2.31 -11.64
C GLN A 423 -12.04 0.84 -11.63
N VAL A 424 -12.21 0.12 -12.75
CA VAL A 424 -11.79 -1.29 -12.86
C VAL A 424 -10.26 -1.43 -12.75
N VAL A 425 -9.48 -0.53 -13.35
CA VAL A 425 -8.01 -0.48 -13.21
C VAL A 425 -7.60 -0.18 -11.77
N ALA A 426 -8.27 0.75 -11.10
CA ALA A 426 -8.00 1.13 -9.71
C ALA A 426 -8.37 0.04 -8.69
N ILE A 427 -9.33 -0.83 -9.00
CA ILE A 427 -9.61 -2.03 -8.18
C ILE A 427 -8.54 -3.10 -8.45
N ALA A 428 -8.15 -3.28 -9.71
CA ALA A 428 -7.24 -4.34 -10.14
C ALA A 428 -5.76 -4.10 -9.77
N SER A 429 -5.32 -2.84 -9.69
CA SER A 429 -3.93 -2.44 -9.38
C SER A 429 -3.65 -2.42 -7.87
N ASN A 430 -3.93 -3.55 -7.21
CA ASN A 430 -3.67 -3.80 -5.78
C ASN A 430 -3.34 -5.29 -5.57
N LYS A 431 -2.76 -5.65 -4.43
CA LYS A 431 -2.48 -7.06 -4.10
C LYS A 431 -3.79 -7.83 -3.96
N GLY A 432 -3.90 -8.89 -4.76
CA GLY A 432 -5.14 -9.67 -4.86
C GLY A 432 -6.26 -8.97 -5.64
N GLY A 433 -5.97 -7.99 -6.51
CA GLY A 433 -6.96 -7.24 -7.30
C GLY A 433 -7.98 -8.11 -8.07
N LYS A 434 -7.62 -9.34 -8.47
CA LYS A 434 -8.58 -10.35 -8.98
C LYS A 434 -9.74 -10.61 -8.00
N GLN A 435 -9.44 -10.83 -6.72
CA GLN A 435 -10.44 -11.07 -5.69
C GLN A 435 -11.28 -9.83 -5.44
N ALA A 436 -10.68 -8.63 -5.48
CA ALA A 436 -11.43 -7.38 -5.36
C ALA A 436 -12.41 -7.19 -6.55
N LEU A 437 -12.01 -7.50 -7.79
CA LEU A 437 -12.91 -7.50 -8.94
C LEU A 437 -14.04 -8.54 -8.83
N GLU A 438 -13.71 -9.78 -8.44
CA GLU A 438 -14.70 -10.85 -8.24
C GLU A 438 -15.70 -10.49 -7.14
N ALA A 439 -15.26 -9.84 -6.06
CA ALA A 439 -16.09 -9.34 -4.97
C ALA A 439 -16.98 -8.16 -5.39
N VAL A 440 -16.42 -7.15 -6.06
CA VAL A 440 -17.21 -6.03 -6.62
C VAL A 440 -18.27 -6.54 -7.59
N LYS A 441 -17.94 -7.51 -8.43
CA LYS A 441 -18.91 -8.13 -9.35
C LYS A 441 -20.01 -8.91 -8.61
N ALA A 442 -19.70 -9.53 -7.48
CA ALA A 442 -20.70 -10.24 -6.68
C ALA A 442 -21.59 -9.30 -5.84
N GLN A 443 -21.02 -8.27 -5.23
CA GLN A 443 -21.66 -7.51 -4.14
C GLN A 443 -22.09 -6.08 -4.51
N LEU A 444 -21.60 -5.47 -5.60
CA LEU A 444 -21.94 -4.07 -5.94
C LEU A 444 -23.45 -3.83 -6.06
N LEU A 445 -24.20 -4.79 -6.60
CA LEU A 445 -25.65 -4.64 -6.77
C LEU A 445 -26.40 -4.68 -5.43
N GLU A 446 -25.97 -5.55 -4.51
CA GLU A 446 -26.52 -5.68 -3.16
C GLU A 446 -26.17 -4.45 -2.31
N LEU A 447 -24.89 -4.04 -2.30
CA LEU A 447 -24.39 -2.92 -1.51
C LEU A 447 -24.98 -1.55 -1.93
N ARG A 448 -25.44 -1.40 -3.18
CA ARG A 448 -26.22 -0.23 -3.63
C ARG A 448 -27.69 -0.30 -3.21
N GLY A 449 -28.22 -1.48 -2.87
CA GLY A 449 -29.58 -1.67 -2.40
C GLY A 449 -29.75 -1.38 -0.90
N ALA A 450 -31.00 -1.32 -0.44
CA ALA A 450 -31.30 -1.35 0.98
C ALA A 450 -30.92 -2.73 1.57
N PRO A 451 -30.40 -2.81 2.82
CA PRO A 451 -30.29 -1.74 3.81
C PRO A 451 -29.01 -0.87 3.71
N TYR A 452 -28.05 -1.24 2.84
CA TYR A 452 -26.71 -0.65 2.83
C TYR A 452 -26.67 0.75 2.19
N ALA A 453 -27.31 0.91 1.03
CA ALA A 453 -27.45 2.15 0.26
C ALA A 453 -26.12 2.88 -0.05
N LEU A 454 -25.05 2.13 -0.32
CA LEU A 454 -23.77 2.70 -0.75
C LEU A 454 -23.83 3.19 -2.20
N SER A 455 -23.11 4.26 -2.51
CA SER A 455 -22.86 4.67 -3.90
C SER A 455 -21.81 3.77 -4.55
N THR A 456 -21.83 3.67 -5.89
CA THR A 456 -20.79 3.00 -6.67
C THR A 456 -19.39 3.51 -6.33
N ALA A 457 -19.23 4.82 -6.09
CA ALA A 457 -17.95 5.43 -5.73
C ALA A 457 -17.42 4.96 -4.37
N GLN A 458 -18.29 4.80 -3.36
CA GLN A 458 -17.90 4.27 -2.05
C GLN A 458 -17.51 2.78 -2.15
N VAL A 459 -18.23 1.97 -2.93
CA VAL A 459 -17.88 0.55 -3.15
C VAL A 459 -16.54 0.40 -3.89
N VAL A 460 -16.27 1.26 -4.88
CA VAL A 460 -14.96 1.31 -5.55
C VAL A 460 -13.86 1.72 -4.57
N ALA A 461 -14.07 2.75 -3.75
CA ALA A 461 -13.09 3.21 -2.76
C ALA A 461 -12.70 2.11 -1.75
N ILE A 462 -13.68 1.34 -1.24
CA ILE A 462 -13.42 0.20 -0.36
C ILE A 462 -12.64 -0.93 -1.07
N ALA A 463 -12.89 -1.13 -2.37
CA ALA A 463 -12.28 -2.20 -3.16
C ALA A 463 -10.86 -1.88 -3.69
N SER A 464 -10.49 -0.61 -3.80
CA SER A 464 -9.22 -0.12 -4.37
C SER A 464 -8.03 -0.12 -3.39
N HIS A 465 -7.93 -1.16 -2.55
CA HIS A 465 -6.87 -1.32 -1.55
C HIS A 465 -6.39 -2.76 -1.43
N ASP A 466 -5.23 -2.96 -0.78
CA ASP A 466 -4.70 -4.29 -0.48
C ASP A 466 -5.68 -5.07 0.41
N GLY A 467 -6.27 -6.12 -0.16
CA GLY A 467 -7.33 -6.90 0.47
C GLY A 467 -8.74 -6.34 0.32
N GLY A 468 -9.02 -5.47 -0.66
CA GLY A 468 -10.34 -4.83 -0.86
C GLY A 468 -11.57 -5.77 -0.85
N ASN A 469 -11.45 -7.02 -1.33
CA ASN A 469 -12.50 -8.05 -1.15
C ASN A 469 -12.89 -8.22 0.34
N GLN A 470 -11.89 -8.39 1.20
CA GLN A 470 -12.11 -8.58 2.63
C GLN A 470 -12.76 -7.36 3.27
N ALA A 471 -12.42 -6.14 2.80
CA ALA A 471 -13.08 -4.92 3.26
C ALA A 471 -14.56 -4.87 2.82
N LEU A 472 -14.90 -5.27 1.58
CA LEU A 472 -16.29 -5.40 1.12
C LEU A 472 -17.09 -6.45 1.91
N GLU A 473 -16.54 -7.64 2.13
CA GLU A 473 -17.15 -8.68 2.99
C GLU A 473 -17.43 -8.16 4.40
N ALA A 474 -16.51 -7.38 4.98
CA ALA A 474 -16.67 -6.78 6.30
C ALA A 474 -17.74 -5.68 6.31
N VAL A 475 -17.78 -4.82 5.28
CA VAL A 475 -18.82 -3.79 5.14
C VAL A 475 -20.20 -4.43 4.98
N GLY A 476 -20.36 -5.43 4.11
CA GLY A 476 -21.62 -6.16 3.94
C GLY A 476 -22.08 -6.89 5.20
N THR A 477 -21.17 -7.38 6.04
CA THR A 477 -21.54 -8.07 7.29
C THR A 477 -21.71 -7.16 8.51
N GLN A 478 -21.10 -5.96 8.53
CA GLN A 478 -21.03 -5.12 9.74
C GLN A 478 -21.68 -3.75 9.63
N LEU A 479 -21.88 -3.19 8.43
CA LEU A 479 -22.34 -1.79 8.25
C LEU A 479 -23.67 -1.50 8.97
N VAL A 480 -24.64 -2.42 8.89
CA VAL A 480 -25.96 -2.25 9.55
C VAL A 480 -25.82 -2.26 11.07
N ALA A 481 -24.98 -3.14 11.63
CA ALA A 481 -24.73 -3.22 13.07
C ALA A 481 -23.95 -2.00 13.58
N LEU A 482 -22.97 -1.49 12.83
CA LEU A 482 -22.19 -0.31 13.18
C LEU A 482 -22.98 1.01 13.08
N ARG A 483 -24.02 1.06 12.24
CA ARG A 483 -24.99 2.18 12.20
C ARG A 483 -26.00 2.14 13.35
N ALA A 484 -26.22 0.99 13.98
CA ALA A 484 -27.12 0.84 15.12
C ALA A 484 -26.45 1.26 16.45
N ALA A 485 -27.28 1.50 17.47
CA ALA A 485 -26.79 1.61 18.84
C ALA A 485 -26.16 0.28 19.31
N PRO A 486 -25.09 0.30 20.13
CA PRO A 486 -24.48 1.45 20.80
C PRO A 486 -23.43 2.21 19.96
N TYR A 487 -23.12 1.75 18.74
CA TYR A 487 -22.05 2.32 17.92
C TYR A 487 -22.44 3.68 17.32
N ALA A 488 -23.57 3.70 16.60
CA ALA A 488 -24.15 4.86 15.94
C ALA A 488 -23.16 5.60 14.99
N LEU A 489 -22.43 4.84 14.17
CA LEU A 489 -21.59 5.41 13.11
C LEU A 489 -22.42 5.82 11.88
N SER A 490 -21.96 6.84 11.16
CA SER A 490 -22.50 7.17 9.83
C SER A 490 -21.99 6.17 8.77
N THR A 491 -22.69 6.09 7.64
CA THR A 491 -22.27 5.29 6.49
C THR A 491 -20.89 5.74 5.97
N GLU A 492 -20.65 7.04 5.96
CA GLU A 492 -19.41 7.69 5.52
C GLU A 492 -18.25 7.36 6.46
N GLN A 493 -18.50 7.31 7.77
CA GLN A 493 -17.51 6.88 8.77
C GLN A 493 -17.13 5.40 8.57
N VAL A 494 -18.11 4.52 8.34
CA VAL A 494 -17.85 3.10 8.03
C VAL A 494 -17.05 2.95 6.73
N VAL A 495 -17.39 3.70 5.68
CA VAL A 495 -16.63 3.72 4.41
C VAL A 495 -15.21 4.23 4.61
N ALA A 496 -15.01 5.30 5.39
CA ALA A 496 -13.69 5.86 5.67
C ALA A 496 -12.79 4.91 6.46
N ILE A 497 -13.35 4.11 7.38
CA ILE A 497 -12.59 3.06 8.09
C ILE A 497 -12.23 1.90 7.13
N ALA A 498 -13.11 1.59 6.18
CA ALA A 498 -12.96 0.47 5.25
C ALA A 498 -12.05 0.77 4.04
N SER A 499 -11.92 2.03 3.62
CA SER A 499 -11.20 2.46 2.41
C SER A 499 -9.69 2.64 2.65
N HIS A 500 -9.05 1.62 3.23
CA HIS A 500 -7.61 1.55 3.48
C HIS A 500 -7.13 0.09 3.47
N ASP A 501 -5.82 -0.10 3.33
CA ASP A 501 -5.19 -1.42 3.41
C ASP A 501 -5.48 -2.08 4.77
N GLY A 502 -6.11 -3.25 4.73
CA GLY A 502 -6.59 -3.92 5.94
C GLY A 502 -7.89 -3.35 6.54
N GLY A 503 -8.71 -2.60 5.80
CA GLY A 503 -9.96 -1.99 6.27
C GLY A 503 -10.91 -2.93 7.03
N LYS A 504 -11.00 -4.22 6.64
CA LYS A 504 -11.70 -5.28 7.41
C LYS A 504 -11.25 -5.33 8.88
N GLN A 505 -9.94 -5.33 9.09
CA GLN A 505 -9.35 -5.39 10.42
C GLN A 505 -9.63 -4.12 11.22
N ALA A 506 -9.66 -2.95 10.57
CA ALA A 506 -10.04 -1.70 11.21
C ALA A 506 -11.52 -1.70 11.63
N LEU A 507 -12.44 -2.16 10.76
CA LEU A 507 -13.86 -2.33 11.11
C LEU A 507 -14.08 -3.31 12.27
N GLU A 508 -13.46 -4.49 12.21
CA GLU A 508 -13.52 -5.50 13.29
C GLU A 508 -12.99 -4.94 14.62
N ALA A 509 -11.92 -4.13 14.58
CA ALA A 509 -11.36 -3.48 15.77
C ALA A 509 -12.27 -2.36 16.31
N VAL A 510 -12.88 -1.55 15.44
CA VAL A 510 -13.86 -0.52 15.84
C VAL A 510 -15.07 -1.16 16.49
N GLY A 511 -15.66 -2.20 15.88
CA GLY A 511 -16.77 -2.95 16.47
C GLY A 511 -16.40 -3.59 17.83
N ALA A 512 -15.18 -4.11 17.98
CA ALA A 512 -14.73 -4.71 19.23
C ALA A 512 -14.31 -3.72 20.33
N GLN A 513 -14.01 -2.45 20.01
CA GLN A 513 -13.34 -1.53 20.96
C GLN A 513 -14.00 -0.15 21.13
N LEU A 514 -14.82 0.34 20.19
CA LEU A 514 -15.34 1.72 20.21
C LEU A 514 -16.09 2.08 21.51
N VAL A 515 -16.93 1.17 22.03
CA VAL A 515 -17.68 1.42 23.28
C VAL A 515 -16.72 1.53 24.48
N ALA A 516 -15.69 0.70 24.53
CA ALA A 516 -14.68 0.74 25.60
C ALA A 516 -13.76 1.97 25.50
N LEU A 517 -13.48 2.45 24.28
CA LEU A 517 -12.67 3.67 24.05
C LEU A 517 -13.46 4.97 24.32
N ARG A 518 -14.79 4.94 24.21
CA ARG A 518 -15.67 6.02 24.71
C ARG A 518 -15.70 6.11 26.24
N ALA A 519 -15.51 4.99 26.93
CA ALA A 519 -15.53 4.93 28.40
C ALA A 519 -14.22 5.40 29.05
N ALA A 520 -14.26 5.68 30.36
CA ALA A 520 -13.06 5.87 31.16
C ALA A 520 -12.21 4.57 31.19
N PRO A 521 -10.86 4.66 31.25
CA PRO A 521 -10.05 5.87 31.37
C PRO A 521 -9.80 6.59 30.02
N TYR A 522 -10.26 6.06 28.88
CA TYR A 522 -9.90 6.57 27.55
C TYR A 522 -10.64 7.85 27.19
N ALA A 523 -11.97 7.88 27.39
CA ALA A 523 -12.84 9.04 27.17
C ALA A 523 -12.69 9.69 25.77
N LEU A 524 -12.58 8.87 24.72
CA LEU A 524 -12.49 9.35 23.34
C LEU A 524 -13.89 9.55 22.75
N ASN A 525 -14.10 10.63 21.99
CA ASN A 525 -15.32 10.75 21.20
C ASN A 525 -15.27 9.81 19.97
N THR A 526 -16.42 9.56 19.32
CA THR A 526 -16.45 8.65 18.16
C THR A 526 -15.64 9.15 16.97
N GLU A 527 -15.57 10.47 16.75
CA GLU A 527 -14.80 11.05 15.64
C GLU A 527 -13.29 10.82 15.80
N GLN A 528 -12.78 10.87 17.04
CA GLN A 528 -11.40 10.52 17.39
C GLN A 528 -11.14 9.03 17.14
N VAL A 529 -12.05 8.14 17.53
CA VAL A 529 -11.93 6.70 17.25
C VAL A 529 -11.96 6.41 15.74
N VAL A 530 -12.84 7.09 14.98
CA VAL A 530 -12.89 7.02 13.51
C VAL A 530 -11.59 7.54 12.89
N ALA A 531 -11.09 8.70 13.29
CA ALA A 531 -9.84 9.28 12.75
C ALA A 531 -8.60 8.39 12.99
N ILE A 532 -8.56 7.67 14.10
CA ILE A 532 -7.50 6.67 14.39
C ILE A 532 -7.69 5.41 13.51
N ALA A 533 -8.93 5.01 13.24
CA ALA A 533 -9.25 3.80 12.48
C ALA A 533 -9.17 4.00 10.95
N SER A 534 -9.50 5.19 10.44
CA SER A 534 -9.42 5.62 9.03
C SER A 534 -7.98 5.95 8.62
N ASN A 535 -7.10 4.96 8.78
CA ASN A 535 -5.69 5.02 8.41
C ASN A 535 -5.20 3.59 8.09
N PRO A 536 -4.22 3.41 7.18
CA PRO A 536 -3.53 2.13 6.99
C PRO A 536 -3.00 1.59 8.32
N GLY A 537 -3.45 0.39 8.69
CA GLY A 537 -3.14 -0.22 10.00
C GLY A 537 -3.99 0.27 11.18
N GLY A 538 -5.15 0.91 10.97
CA GLY A 538 -6.01 1.48 12.02
C GLY A 538 -6.32 0.54 13.20
N LYS A 539 -6.49 -0.77 12.97
CA LYS A 539 -6.58 -1.78 14.05
C LYS A 539 -5.40 -1.71 15.02
N GLN A 540 -4.18 -1.67 14.49
CA GLN A 540 -2.97 -1.60 15.28
C GLN A 540 -2.88 -0.28 16.05
N ALA A 541 -3.33 0.82 15.46
CA ALA A 541 -3.41 2.11 16.15
C ALA A 541 -4.41 2.06 17.32
N LEU A 542 -5.62 1.50 17.14
CA LEU A 542 -6.60 1.32 18.23
C LEU A 542 -6.10 0.40 19.36
N GLU A 543 -5.47 -0.73 19.01
CA GLU A 543 -4.87 -1.64 19.99
C GLU A 543 -3.74 -0.96 20.79
N ALA A 544 -2.92 -0.14 20.13
CA ALA A 544 -1.87 0.65 20.77
C ALA A 544 -2.44 1.80 21.63
N VAL A 545 -3.50 2.47 21.18
CA VAL A 545 -4.24 3.48 21.97
C VAL A 545 -4.72 2.85 23.28
N ARG A 546 -5.36 1.68 23.20
CA ARG A 546 -5.84 0.95 24.37
C ARG A 546 -4.70 0.51 25.31
N ALA A 547 -3.55 0.11 24.76
CA ALA A 547 -2.41 -0.32 25.55
C ALA A 547 -1.54 0.82 26.14
N LEU A 548 -1.54 2.01 25.53
CA LEU A 548 -0.53 3.05 25.78
C LEU A 548 -1.10 4.38 26.29
N PHE A 549 -2.37 4.73 26.04
CA PHE A 549 -2.91 6.04 26.45
C PHE A 549 -2.88 6.27 27.98
N PRO A 550 -3.19 5.29 28.86
CA PRO A 550 -3.08 5.49 30.30
C PRO A 550 -1.64 5.83 30.73
N ASP A 551 -0.66 5.05 30.28
CA ASP A 551 0.76 5.24 30.58
C ASP A 551 1.32 6.58 30.04
N LEU A 552 0.87 7.01 28.85
CA LEU A 552 1.35 8.24 28.19
C LEU A 552 0.64 9.52 28.67
N ARG A 553 -0.54 9.40 29.30
CA ARG A 553 -1.18 10.50 30.06
C ARG A 553 -0.56 10.67 31.44
N ALA A 554 0.00 9.62 32.02
CA ALA A 554 0.66 9.66 33.31
C ALA A 554 2.03 10.39 33.25
N ALA A 555 2.53 10.79 34.42
CA ALA A 555 3.90 11.29 34.55
C ALA A 555 4.91 10.18 34.21
N PRO A 556 6.05 10.49 33.54
CA PRO A 556 6.53 11.83 33.18
C PRO A 556 6.19 12.24 31.73
N TYR A 557 5.30 11.53 31.03
CA TYR A 557 4.92 11.86 29.66
C TYR A 557 3.89 13.01 29.62
N ALA A 558 2.86 12.93 30.48
CA ALA A 558 1.83 13.96 30.68
C ALA A 558 1.16 14.46 29.39
N LEU A 559 1.01 13.59 28.38
CA LEU A 559 0.46 13.97 27.07
C LEU A 559 -1.07 14.07 27.12
N SER A 560 -1.62 15.12 26.49
CA SER A 560 -3.07 15.32 26.45
C SER A 560 -3.75 14.37 25.47
N THR A 561 -5.06 14.15 25.65
CA THR A 561 -5.88 13.36 24.71
C THR A 561 -5.75 13.87 23.27
N ALA A 562 -5.76 15.19 23.05
CA ALA A 562 -5.65 15.76 21.71
C ALA A 562 -4.28 15.49 21.07
N GLN A 563 -3.19 15.58 21.84
CA GLN A 563 -1.84 15.24 21.38
C GLN A 563 -1.76 13.75 21.00
N LEU A 564 -2.24 12.87 21.89
CA LEU A 564 -2.21 11.42 21.68
C LEU A 564 -3.07 10.96 20.49
N VAL A 565 -4.24 11.59 20.27
CA VAL A 565 -5.04 11.37 19.06
C VAL A 565 -4.30 11.86 17.80
N ALA A 566 -3.67 13.04 17.81
CA ALA A 566 -2.92 13.54 16.64
C ALA A 566 -1.75 12.61 16.25
N ILE A 567 -1.09 11.99 17.23
CA ILE A 567 -0.06 10.96 17.00
C ILE A 567 -0.67 9.67 16.45
N ALA A 568 -1.84 9.25 16.95
CA ALA A 568 -2.47 7.98 16.58
C ALA A 568 -3.20 8.02 15.23
N SER A 569 -3.78 9.16 14.83
CA SER A 569 -4.54 9.37 13.59
C SER A 569 -3.67 9.58 12.34
N ASN A 570 -2.53 8.91 12.27
CA ASN A 570 -1.58 8.93 11.17
C ASN A 570 -1.26 7.48 10.72
N PRO A 571 -0.88 7.23 9.46
CA PRO A 571 -0.53 5.88 9.02
C PRO A 571 0.74 5.43 9.74
N GLY A 572 0.63 4.34 10.52
CA GLY A 572 1.67 3.91 11.46
C GLY A 572 1.55 4.46 12.88
N GLY A 573 0.41 5.03 13.30
CA GLY A 573 0.20 5.64 14.62
C GLY A 573 0.64 4.78 15.82
N LYS A 574 0.44 3.45 15.77
CA LYS A 574 1.02 2.49 16.76
C LYS A 574 2.51 2.69 16.95
N GLN A 575 3.25 2.72 15.84
CA GLN A 575 4.70 2.86 15.84
C GLN A 575 5.13 4.21 16.40
N ALA A 576 4.39 5.29 16.12
CA ALA A 576 4.65 6.61 16.69
C ALA A 576 4.43 6.66 18.21
N LEU A 577 3.34 6.06 18.73
CA LEU A 577 3.09 5.94 20.17
C LEU A 577 4.17 5.11 20.88
N GLU A 578 4.58 3.98 20.29
CA GLU A 578 5.67 3.13 20.81
C GLU A 578 7.02 3.89 20.82
N ALA A 579 7.31 4.64 19.76
CA ALA A 579 8.52 5.46 19.67
C ALA A 579 8.55 6.59 20.70
N ILE A 580 7.40 7.23 21.00
CA ILE A 580 7.29 8.18 22.11
C ILE A 580 7.54 7.48 23.44
N ARG A 581 6.89 6.33 23.71
CA ARG A 581 7.11 5.58 24.96
C ARG A 581 8.59 5.29 25.20
N ALA A 582 9.32 4.90 24.15
CA ALA A 582 10.75 4.61 24.22
C ALA A 582 11.63 5.87 24.30
N LEU A 583 11.44 6.86 23.43
CA LEU A 583 12.42 7.93 23.18
C LEU A 583 12.11 9.26 23.88
N PHE A 584 10.88 9.49 24.38
CA PHE A 584 10.47 10.79 24.92
C PHE A 584 11.38 11.29 26.04
N ARG A 585 11.76 10.45 27.01
CA ARG A 585 12.68 10.82 28.09
C ARG A 585 14.06 11.23 27.58
N GLU A 586 14.58 10.56 26.55
CA GLU A 586 15.89 10.86 25.96
C GLU A 586 15.87 12.17 25.17
N LEU A 587 14.83 12.39 24.36
CA LEU A 587 14.67 13.59 23.52
C LEU A 587 14.32 14.85 24.35
N ARG A 588 13.66 14.68 25.51
CA ARG A 588 13.46 15.74 26.53
C ARG A 588 14.74 16.11 27.27
N ALA A 589 15.74 15.21 27.33
CA ALA A 589 16.98 15.40 28.08
C ALA A 589 18.09 16.07 27.25
N ALA A 590 19.13 16.57 27.92
CA ALA A 590 20.33 17.04 27.23
C ALA A 590 21.03 15.88 26.49
N PRO A 591 21.58 16.09 25.28
CA PRO A 591 21.76 17.37 24.59
C PRO A 591 20.63 17.74 23.62
N TYR A 592 19.55 16.95 23.54
CA TYR A 592 18.42 17.19 22.63
C TYR A 592 17.55 18.35 23.12
N ALA A 593 17.14 18.30 24.40
CA ALA A 593 16.39 19.32 25.11
C ALA A 593 15.13 19.82 24.36
N LEU A 594 14.43 18.90 23.69
CA LEU A 594 13.20 19.23 22.95
C LEU A 594 12.04 19.51 23.91
N SER A 595 11.12 20.39 23.50
CA SER A 595 9.85 20.58 24.22
C SER A 595 8.89 19.40 23.98
N THR A 596 7.83 19.28 24.79
CA THR A 596 6.82 18.24 24.60
C THR A 596 6.10 18.42 23.27
N GLU A 597 5.79 19.66 22.94
CA GLU A 597 5.13 20.11 21.72
C GLU A 597 6.00 19.82 20.50
N GLN A 598 7.32 19.98 20.60
CA GLN A 598 8.26 19.62 19.54
C GLN A 598 8.32 18.11 19.30
N VAL A 599 8.36 17.28 20.36
CA VAL A 599 8.35 15.81 20.21
C VAL A 599 7.02 15.33 19.63
N VAL A 600 5.89 15.91 20.06
CA VAL A 600 4.56 15.64 19.48
C VAL A 600 4.48 16.10 18.02
N ALA A 601 4.99 17.28 17.68
CA ALA A 601 4.97 17.82 16.31
C ALA A 601 5.76 16.96 15.32
N ILE A 602 6.88 16.35 15.75
CA ILE A 602 7.63 15.39 14.94
C ILE A 602 6.82 14.08 14.78
N ALA A 603 6.20 13.60 15.85
CA ALA A 603 5.50 12.32 15.89
C ALA A 603 4.15 12.30 15.15
N SER A 604 3.43 13.43 15.08
CA SER A 604 2.09 13.56 14.50
C SER A 604 2.05 13.67 12.95
N ASN A 605 2.97 12.97 12.27
CA ASN A 605 3.05 12.92 10.79
C ASN A 605 3.17 11.46 10.31
N HIS A 606 2.96 11.24 9.01
CA HIS A 606 3.27 9.96 8.39
C HIS A 606 4.75 9.61 8.57
N GLY A 607 5.00 8.47 9.23
CA GLY A 607 6.35 8.03 9.58
C GLY A 607 6.92 8.66 10.86
N GLY A 608 6.10 9.22 11.76
CA GLY A 608 6.56 9.89 13.00
C GLY A 608 7.62 9.13 13.82
N LYS A 609 7.52 7.79 13.96
CA LYS A 609 8.58 6.94 14.56
C LYS A 609 9.93 7.15 13.88
N GLN A 610 9.95 7.06 12.55
CA GLN A 610 11.16 7.20 11.75
C GLN A 610 11.75 8.61 11.88
N ALA A 611 10.91 9.65 11.97
CA ALA A 611 11.38 11.02 12.20
C ALA A 611 12.01 11.18 13.61
N LEU A 612 11.40 10.62 14.66
CA LEU A 612 11.97 10.61 16.02
C LEU A 612 13.32 9.86 16.08
N GLU A 613 13.41 8.69 15.43
CA GLU A 613 14.65 7.89 15.35
C GLU A 613 15.74 8.62 14.55
N ALA A 614 15.38 9.30 13.46
CA ALA A 614 16.32 10.11 12.66
C ALA A 614 16.81 11.35 13.43
N VAL A 615 15.94 12.03 14.18
CA VAL A 615 16.35 13.10 15.10
C VAL A 615 17.31 12.54 16.16
N ARG A 616 16.98 11.43 16.82
CA ARG A 616 17.85 10.78 17.81
C ARG A 616 19.26 10.52 17.25
N ALA A 617 19.36 9.97 16.04
CA ALA A 617 20.62 9.64 15.39
C ALA A 617 21.40 10.88 14.89
N LEU A 618 20.76 11.77 14.12
CA LEU A 618 21.45 12.80 13.35
C LEU A 618 21.61 14.14 14.09
N PHE A 619 20.78 14.44 15.09
CA PHE A 619 20.71 15.78 15.73
C PHE A 619 22.05 16.28 16.25
N ARG A 620 22.86 15.44 16.92
CA ARG A 620 24.19 15.86 17.42
C ARG A 620 25.11 16.33 16.28
N GLY A 621 25.14 15.60 15.17
CA GLY A 621 25.98 15.96 14.02
C GLY A 621 25.41 17.13 13.21
N LEU A 622 24.10 17.20 13.01
CA LEU A 622 23.44 18.31 12.32
C LEU A 622 23.60 19.66 13.06
N ARG A 623 23.75 19.63 14.39
CA ARG A 623 24.09 20.80 15.20
C ARG A 623 25.59 21.15 15.20
N ALA A 624 26.46 20.23 14.84
CA ALA A 624 27.90 20.45 14.76
C ALA A 624 28.31 21.06 13.40
N ALA A 625 29.54 21.56 13.31
CA ALA A 625 30.15 21.89 12.03
C ALA A 625 30.31 20.62 11.17
N PRO A 626 30.14 20.68 9.83
CA PRO A 626 29.93 21.87 9.01
C PRO A 626 28.47 22.35 8.91
N TYR A 627 27.50 21.60 9.45
CA TYR A 627 26.06 21.82 9.28
C TYR A 627 25.55 23.05 10.06
N GLY A 628 25.82 23.11 11.36
CA GLY A 628 25.52 24.24 12.24
C GLY A 628 24.03 24.56 12.42
N LEU A 629 23.13 23.57 12.30
CA LEU A 629 21.70 23.80 12.46
C LEU A 629 21.31 24.10 13.92
N SER A 630 20.31 24.96 14.09
CA SER A 630 19.63 25.15 15.38
C SER A 630 18.61 24.05 15.66
N THR A 631 18.29 23.83 16.94
CA THR A 631 17.24 22.89 17.37
C THR A 631 15.92 23.12 16.63
N ALA A 632 15.50 24.39 16.48
CA ALA A 632 14.26 24.74 15.78
C ALA A 632 14.25 24.34 14.30
N GLN A 633 15.40 24.46 13.61
CA GLN A 633 15.52 24.05 12.20
C GLN A 633 15.49 22.53 12.05
N VAL A 634 16.14 21.78 12.94
CA VAL A 634 16.08 20.31 12.93
C VAL A 634 14.65 19.81 13.22
N VAL A 635 13.94 20.44 14.17
CA VAL A 635 12.52 20.14 14.45
C VAL A 635 11.64 20.48 13.24
N ALA A 636 11.86 21.61 12.56
CA ALA A 636 11.08 22.00 11.38
C ALA A 636 11.21 20.99 10.21
N ILE A 637 12.43 20.52 9.92
CA ILE A 637 12.68 19.49 8.91
C ILE A 637 12.05 18.15 9.31
N ALA A 638 12.05 17.83 10.60
CA ALA A 638 11.50 16.58 11.13
C ALA A 638 9.95 16.56 11.23
N SER A 639 9.30 17.73 11.31
CA SER A 639 7.85 17.89 11.51
C SER A 639 7.10 18.03 10.19
N SER A 640 7.26 17.04 9.30
CA SER A 640 6.57 16.94 8.01
C SER A 640 6.51 15.47 7.56
N ASN A 641 5.63 15.15 6.61
CA ASN A 641 5.50 13.78 6.11
C ASN A 641 6.80 13.33 5.43
N GLY A 642 7.41 12.27 5.98
CA GLY A 642 8.73 11.82 5.57
C GLY A 642 9.93 12.55 6.22
N GLY A 643 9.76 13.24 7.35
CA GLY A 643 10.82 14.01 8.03
C GLY A 643 12.18 13.30 8.20
N LYS A 644 12.22 11.97 8.40
CA LYS A 644 13.46 11.17 8.35
C LYS A 644 14.24 11.38 7.05
N GLN A 645 13.54 11.22 5.93
CA GLN A 645 14.12 11.36 4.61
C GLN A 645 14.62 12.79 4.36
N ALA A 646 13.89 13.79 4.84
CA ALA A 646 14.32 15.19 4.75
C ALA A 646 15.59 15.46 5.59
N LEU A 647 15.71 14.91 6.80
CA LEU A 647 16.93 14.99 7.62
C LEU A 647 18.13 14.29 6.97
N GLU A 648 17.93 13.08 6.41
CA GLU A 648 18.96 12.33 5.69
C GLU A 648 19.41 13.06 4.41
N ALA A 649 18.48 13.68 3.69
CA ALA A 649 18.79 14.50 2.51
C ALA A 649 19.53 15.79 2.88
N VAL A 650 19.17 16.46 3.99
CA VAL A 650 19.91 17.61 4.52
C VAL A 650 21.31 17.20 4.96
N TRP A 651 21.48 16.03 5.59
CA TRP A 651 22.79 15.48 5.92
C TRP A 651 23.65 15.26 4.67
N ALA A 652 23.12 14.60 3.64
CA ALA A 652 23.86 14.32 2.41
C ALA A 652 24.15 15.58 1.55
N LEU A 653 23.17 16.47 1.41
CA LEU A 653 23.21 17.53 0.39
C LEU A 653 23.54 18.93 0.91
N LEU A 654 23.36 19.25 2.20
CA LEU A 654 23.65 20.60 2.70
C LEU A 654 25.10 21.05 2.47
N PRO A 655 26.14 20.22 2.67
CA PRO A 655 27.51 20.61 2.35
C PRO A 655 27.74 20.86 0.84
N VAL A 656 27.08 20.05 -0.01
CA VAL A 656 27.19 20.13 -1.48
C VAL A 656 26.46 21.35 -2.03
N LEU A 657 25.25 21.62 -1.54
CA LEU A 657 24.42 22.76 -1.95
C LEU A 657 24.94 24.11 -1.46
N ARG A 658 25.78 24.13 -0.42
CA ARG A 658 26.53 25.31 0.02
C ARG A 658 27.79 25.58 -0.81
N ALA A 659 28.22 24.65 -1.64
CA ALA A 659 29.35 24.81 -2.54
C ALA A 659 28.92 25.31 -3.92
N THR A 660 29.85 25.95 -4.63
CA THR A 660 29.69 26.32 -6.04
C THR A 660 29.53 25.05 -6.90
N PRO A 661 28.59 25.00 -7.87
CA PRO A 661 27.82 26.11 -8.47
C PRO A 661 26.42 26.35 -7.87
N TYR A 662 26.12 25.80 -6.70
CA TYR A 662 24.80 25.93 -6.06
C TYR A 662 24.70 27.20 -5.22
N ASP A 663 25.72 27.45 -4.40
CA ASP A 663 25.91 28.65 -3.58
C ASP A 663 24.70 28.98 -2.68
N LEU A 664 23.94 27.96 -2.25
CA LEU A 664 22.77 28.13 -1.37
C LEU A 664 23.21 28.35 0.08
N ASN A 665 22.46 29.18 0.81
CA ASN A 665 22.67 29.34 2.25
C ASN A 665 21.87 28.30 3.06
N THR A 666 22.28 28.09 4.32
CA THR A 666 21.67 27.13 5.25
C THR A 666 20.15 27.34 5.40
N ALA A 667 19.67 28.59 5.44
CA ALA A 667 18.25 28.87 5.60
C ALA A 667 17.42 28.49 4.37
N GLN A 668 17.97 28.64 3.15
CA GLN A 668 17.34 28.17 1.91
C GLN A 668 17.24 26.65 1.88
N VAL A 669 18.31 25.94 2.24
CA VAL A 669 18.31 24.46 2.31
C VAL A 669 17.30 23.96 3.34
N VAL A 670 17.24 24.57 4.53
CA VAL A 670 16.25 24.25 5.56
C VAL A 670 14.82 24.53 5.07
N ALA A 671 14.58 25.65 4.38
CA ALA A 671 13.25 26.02 3.88
C ALA A 671 12.73 25.01 2.82
N ILE A 672 13.59 24.53 1.92
CA ILE A 672 13.23 23.49 0.95
C ILE A 672 12.89 22.17 1.67
N ALA A 673 13.61 21.87 2.76
CA ALA A 673 13.49 20.61 3.50
C ALA A 673 12.33 20.56 4.51
N SER A 674 11.81 21.70 4.97
CA SER A 674 10.81 21.80 6.07
C SER A 674 9.35 21.66 5.59
N HIS A 675 9.12 20.83 4.57
CA HIS A 675 7.83 20.63 3.91
C HIS A 675 7.67 19.16 3.49
N ASP A 676 6.42 18.74 3.26
CA ASP A 676 6.11 17.42 2.71
C ASP A 676 6.83 17.19 1.37
N GLY A 677 7.67 16.16 1.31
CA GLY A 677 8.53 15.90 0.15
C GLY A 677 9.84 16.73 0.13
N GLY A 678 10.31 17.23 1.28
CA GLY A 678 11.56 17.99 1.38
C GLY A 678 12.80 17.29 0.81
N LYS A 679 12.91 15.96 0.93
CA LYS A 679 13.97 15.17 0.26
C LYS A 679 13.91 15.27 -1.27
N PRO A 680 12.83 14.84 -1.96
CA PRO A 680 12.74 14.98 -3.41
C PRO A 680 12.86 16.45 -3.87
N ALA A 681 12.41 17.42 -3.08
CA ALA A 681 12.62 18.84 -3.39
C ALA A 681 14.11 19.24 -3.35
N LEU A 682 14.89 18.80 -2.35
CA LEU A 682 16.34 19.01 -2.29
C LEU A 682 17.08 18.28 -3.41
N GLU A 683 16.74 17.01 -3.68
CA GLU A 683 17.34 16.20 -4.74
C GLU A 683 17.06 16.80 -6.13
N ALA A 684 15.85 17.33 -6.35
CA ALA A 684 15.50 18.06 -7.58
C ALA A 684 16.23 19.40 -7.70
N VAL A 685 16.41 20.15 -6.62
CA VAL A 685 17.22 21.39 -6.62
C VAL A 685 18.69 21.06 -6.92
N TRP A 686 19.26 20.03 -6.28
CA TRP A 686 20.61 19.56 -6.58
C TRP A 686 20.77 19.11 -8.04
N ALA A 687 19.84 18.31 -8.58
CA ALA A 687 19.95 17.84 -9.96
C ALA A 687 19.69 18.94 -11.01
N LYS A 688 18.82 19.94 -10.73
CA LYS A 688 18.25 20.83 -11.77
C LYS A 688 18.61 22.30 -11.63
N LEU A 689 19.07 22.80 -10.48
CA LEU A 689 19.42 24.22 -10.30
C LEU A 689 20.47 24.71 -11.31
N PRO A 690 21.55 23.96 -11.64
CA PRO A 690 22.51 24.39 -12.66
C PRO A 690 21.88 24.46 -14.06
N VAL A 691 21.01 23.51 -14.40
CA VAL A 691 20.30 23.45 -15.69
C VAL A 691 19.30 24.60 -15.82
N LEU A 692 18.50 24.85 -14.78
CA LEU A 692 17.45 25.87 -14.77
C LEU A 692 18.00 27.31 -14.70
N ARG A 693 19.23 27.51 -14.22
CA ARG A 693 19.97 28.77 -14.37
C ARG A 693 20.45 29.01 -15.81
N GLY A 694 20.64 27.94 -16.60
CA GLY A 694 21.08 28.00 -17.99
C GLY A 694 19.97 28.39 -19.00
N VAL A 695 20.38 28.76 -20.21
CA VAL A 695 19.49 28.93 -21.37
C VAL A 695 18.97 27.54 -21.79
N PRO A 696 17.67 27.35 -22.10
CA PRO A 696 16.62 28.35 -22.34
C PRO A 696 15.76 28.73 -21.12
N TYR A 697 16.11 28.28 -19.91
CA TYR A 697 15.29 28.49 -18.70
C TYR A 697 15.55 29.87 -18.06
N ALA A 698 16.82 30.20 -17.82
CA ALA A 698 17.28 31.48 -17.29
C ALA A 698 16.59 31.90 -15.97
N LEU A 699 16.31 30.95 -15.08
CA LEU A 699 15.77 31.23 -13.74
C LEU A 699 16.87 31.64 -12.77
N SER A 700 16.55 32.59 -11.89
CA SER A 700 17.41 32.92 -10.74
C SER A 700 17.36 31.82 -9.67
N THR A 701 18.43 31.70 -8.89
CA THR A 701 18.50 30.82 -7.71
C THR A 701 17.31 31.03 -6.77
N ALA A 702 16.91 32.29 -6.53
CA ALA A 702 15.77 32.62 -5.67
C ALA A 702 14.43 32.10 -6.21
N GLN A 703 14.21 32.13 -7.53
CA GLN A 703 13.02 31.54 -8.16
C GLN A 703 13.02 30.02 -8.03
N VAL A 704 14.15 29.35 -8.31
CA VAL A 704 14.26 27.88 -8.18
C VAL A 704 13.99 27.43 -6.73
N VAL A 705 14.55 28.13 -5.74
CA VAL A 705 14.28 27.88 -4.31
C VAL A 705 12.80 28.11 -3.97
N ALA A 706 12.19 29.21 -4.42
CA ALA A 706 10.78 29.49 -4.15
C ALA A 706 9.82 28.44 -4.76
N ILE A 707 10.10 27.98 -5.99
CA ILE A 707 9.34 26.89 -6.64
C ILE A 707 9.50 25.59 -5.84
N ALA A 708 10.72 25.27 -5.39
CA ALA A 708 11.01 24.07 -4.61
C ALA A 708 10.25 24.07 -3.26
N CYS A 709 10.30 25.17 -2.50
CA CYS A 709 9.59 25.25 -1.21
C CYS A 709 8.06 25.20 -1.36
N ILE A 710 7.49 25.88 -2.36
CA ILE A 710 6.03 26.05 -2.48
C ILE A 710 5.37 24.90 -3.26
N SER A 711 6.09 24.29 -4.20
CA SER A 711 5.52 23.36 -5.19
C SER A 711 6.39 22.12 -5.51
N GLY A 712 7.55 21.96 -4.86
CA GLY A 712 8.36 20.74 -4.86
C GLY A 712 9.00 20.33 -6.21
N GLN A 713 9.59 19.13 -6.21
CA GLN A 713 10.20 18.48 -7.38
C GLN A 713 9.33 18.56 -8.64
N GLN A 714 8.05 18.22 -8.50
CA GLN A 714 7.14 18.08 -9.65
C GLN A 714 6.95 19.40 -10.41
N ALA A 715 7.03 20.55 -9.73
CA ALA A 715 6.97 21.85 -10.40
C ALA A 715 8.28 22.20 -11.13
N LEU A 716 9.43 21.83 -10.59
CA LEU A 716 10.73 21.97 -11.26
C LEU A 716 10.81 21.09 -12.52
N GLU A 717 10.32 19.85 -12.44
CA GLU A 717 10.24 18.92 -13.58
C GLU A 717 9.28 19.41 -14.67
N ALA A 718 8.11 19.94 -14.28
CA ALA A 718 7.16 20.52 -15.23
C ALA A 718 7.73 21.78 -15.91
N ILE A 719 8.51 22.58 -15.20
CA ILE A 719 9.23 23.73 -15.76
C ILE A 719 10.28 23.26 -16.77
N GLU A 720 11.14 22.31 -16.41
CA GLU A 720 12.16 21.77 -17.30
C GLU A 720 11.54 21.19 -18.57
N ALA A 721 10.50 20.36 -18.42
CA ALA A 721 9.85 19.70 -19.54
C ALA A 721 9.04 20.64 -20.46
N HIS A 722 8.54 21.79 -19.97
CA HIS A 722 7.52 22.58 -20.68
C HIS A 722 7.84 24.07 -20.85
N MET A 723 8.74 24.67 -20.07
CA MET A 723 9.12 26.08 -20.24
C MET A 723 9.61 26.42 -21.65
N PRO A 724 10.41 25.58 -22.36
CA PRO A 724 10.84 25.89 -23.73
C PRO A 724 9.66 26.06 -24.69
N THR A 725 8.61 25.26 -24.54
CA THR A 725 7.36 25.37 -25.32
C THR A 725 6.52 26.57 -24.87
N LEU A 726 6.41 26.83 -23.57
CA LEU A 726 5.64 27.95 -23.01
C LEU A 726 6.24 29.33 -23.35
N ARG A 727 7.54 29.39 -23.63
CA ARG A 727 8.23 30.59 -24.13
C ARG A 727 8.00 30.87 -25.62
N GLN A 728 7.54 29.89 -26.39
CA GLN A 728 7.25 30.01 -27.82
C GLN A 728 5.78 30.40 -28.08
N ALA A 729 5.47 30.79 -29.31
CA ALA A 729 4.08 31.02 -29.73
C ALA A 729 3.27 29.70 -29.66
N PRO A 730 1.98 29.72 -29.29
CA PRO A 730 1.14 30.90 -29.05
C PRO A 730 1.24 31.48 -27.62
N HIS A 731 2.01 30.86 -26.71
CA HIS A 731 1.96 31.17 -25.28
C HIS A 731 2.84 32.36 -24.87
N SER A 732 4.04 32.48 -25.45
CA SER A 732 4.96 33.63 -25.34
C SER A 732 5.20 34.14 -23.90
N LEU A 733 5.28 33.23 -22.92
CA LEU A 733 5.45 33.58 -21.51
C LEU A 733 6.91 33.87 -21.17
N SER A 734 7.16 34.84 -20.28
CA SER A 734 8.48 35.05 -19.69
C SER A 734 8.80 33.97 -18.64
N PRO A 735 10.08 33.66 -18.37
CA PRO A 735 10.47 32.70 -17.33
C PRO A 735 9.86 33.01 -15.97
N GLU A 736 9.81 34.31 -15.61
CA GLU A 736 9.19 34.81 -14.37
C GLU A 736 7.70 34.47 -14.26
N ARG A 737 6.95 34.59 -15.37
CA ARG A 737 5.51 34.27 -15.39
C ARG A 737 5.28 32.77 -15.27
N VAL A 738 6.12 31.94 -15.91
CA VAL A 738 6.05 30.47 -15.76
C VAL A 738 6.44 30.05 -14.33
N ALA A 739 7.47 30.67 -13.73
CA ALA A 739 7.83 30.46 -12.33
C ALA A 739 6.69 30.87 -11.37
N ALA A 740 6.03 32.00 -11.60
CA ALA A 740 4.88 32.43 -10.81
C ALA A 740 3.68 31.48 -10.95
N ILE A 741 3.41 30.96 -12.16
CA ILE A 741 2.39 29.92 -12.40
C ILE A 741 2.71 28.65 -11.59
N ALA A 742 3.98 28.21 -11.61
CA ALA A 742 4.44 27.07 -10.83
C ALA A 742 4.32 27.30 -9.30
N CYS A 743 4.66 28.48 -8.78
CA CYS A 743 4.45 28.80 -7.35
C CYS A 743 2.97 28.93 -6.94
N ILE A 744 2.05 29.14 -7.89
CA ILE A 744 0.61 29.33 -7.58
C ILE A 744 -0.17 28.00 -7.59
N GLY A 745 0.19 27.04 -8.47
CA GLY A 745 -0.51 25.76 -8.61
C GLY A 745 0.34 24.58 -9.08
N GLY A 746 1.66 24.67 -8.94
CA GLY A 746 2.61 23.59 -9.21
C GLY A 746 2.59 23.04 -10.63
N ARG A 747 2.97 21.77 -10.76
CA ARG A 747 2.96 21.00 -12.01
C ARG A 747 1.65 21.14 -12.78
N SER A 748 0.51 20.92 -12.12
CA SER A 748 -0.81 20.96 -12.74
C SER A 748 -1.15 22.32 -13.35
N ALA A 749 -0.67 23.43 -12.78
CA ALA A 749 -0.84 24.75 -13.36
C ALA A 749 0.03 24.96 -14.62
N VAL A 750 1.26 24.47 -14.62
CA VAL A 750 2.16 24.53 -15.79
C VAL A 750 1.62 23.67 -16.94
N GLU A 751 1.13 22.47 -16.64
CA GLU A 751 0.50 21.56 -17.61
C GLU A 751 -0.83 22.12 -18.15
N ALA A 752 -1.69 22.70 -17.29
CA ALA A 752 -2.94 23.33 -17.70
C ALA A 752 -2.71 24.51 -18.66
N VAL A 753 -1.70 25.36 -18.40
CA VAL A 753 -1.34 26.46 -19.30
C VAL A 753 -0.77 25.96 -20.62
N ARG A 754 0.05 24.90 -20.60
CA ARG A 754 0.54 24.23 -21.82
C ARG A 754 -0.63 23.71 -22.68
N GLN A 755 -1.69 23.20 -22.04
CA GLN A 755 -2.94 22.77 -22.67
C GLN A 755 -3.89 23.93 -23.07
N GLY A 756 -3.49 25.19 -22.88
CA GLY A 756 -4.24 26.38 -23.34
C GLY A 756 -5.27 26.93 -22.36
N LEU A 757 -5.33 26.44 -21.12
CA LEU A 757 -6.25 26.99 -20.11
C LEU A 757 -5.80 28.41 -19.68
N PRO A 758 -6.69 29.41 -19.70
CA PRO A 758 -6.33 30.79 -19.38
C PRO A 758 -5.98 30.92 -17.89
N VAL A 759 -4.93 31.70 -17.58
CA VAL A 759 -4.33 31.82 -16.22
C VAL A 759 -5.35 32.17 -15.12
N LYS A 760 -6.46 32.84 -15.46
CA LYS A 760 -7.57 33.12 -14.51
C LYS A 760 -8.21 31.84 -13.94
N ALA A 761 -8.25 30.74 -14.70
CA ALA A 761 -8.83 29.45 -14.27
C ALA A 761 -7.96 28.71 -13.24
N ILE A 762 -6.64 28.93 -13.23
CA ILE A 762 -5.69 28.24 -12.32
C ILE A 762 -6.04 28.48 -10.83
N ARG A 763 -6.62 29.65 -10.51
CA ARG A 763 -7.09 29.97 -9.16
C ARG A 763 -8.21 29.03 -8.65
N ARG A 764 -8.86 28.25 -9.52
CA ARG A 764 -9.86 27.21 -9.15
C ARG A 764 -9.19 25.90 -8.74
N ILE A 765 -8.13 25.49 -9.45
CA ILE A 765 -7.40 24.23 -9.24
C ILE A 765 -6.85 24.12 -7.80
N ARG A 766 -6.43 25.23 -7.17
CA ARG A 766 -6.01 25.24 -5.76
C ARG A 766 -7.18 25.13 -4.76
N ARG A 767 -8.41 25.52 -5.14
CA ARG A 767 -9.61 25.36 -4.29
C ARG A 767 -10.16 23.94 -4.35
N GLU A 768 -10.04 23.26 -5.48
CA GLU A 768 -10.49 21.88 -5.69
C GLU A 768 -9.61 20.83 -4.97
N LYS A 769 -8.44 21.23 -4.43
CA LYS A 769 -7.60 20.41 -3.53
C LYS A 769 -7.89 20.60 -2.03
N VAL A 770 -8.98 21.28 -1.66
CA VAL A 770 -9.47 21.38 -0.28
C VAL A 770 -10.81 20.64 -0.20
N PRO A 771 -11.08 19.83 0.85
CA PRO A 771 -12.39 19.19 1.03
C PRO A 771 -13.52 20.23 1.02
N VAL A 772 -14.48 20.07 0.12
CA VAL A 772 -15.58 21.04 -0.08
C VAL A 772 -16.74 20.73 0.87
N ALA A 773 -17.16 21.74 1.61
CA ALA A 773 -18.47 21.79 2.26
C ALA A 773 -19.26 22.99 1.71
N GLY A 774 -20.47 22.73 1.19
CA GLY A 774 -21.42 23.76 0.73
C GLY A 774 -21.29 24.18 -0.75
N PRO A 775 -22.42 24.51 -1.43
CA PRO A 775 -22.43 25.04 -2.80
C PRO A 775 -22.12 26.55 -2.84
N PRO A 776 -21.62 27.08 -3.98
CA PRO A 776 -21.23 28.49 -4.09
C PRO A 776 -22.38 29.42 -4.53
N PRO A 777 -22.49 30.64 -3.97
CA PRO A 777 -23.30 31.71 -4.54
C PRO A 777 -22.63 32.36 -5.77
N ALA A 778 -23.39 33.20 -6.48
CA ALA A 778 -23.06 33.68 -7.82
C ALA A 778 -21.87 34.65 -7.92
N SER A 779 -21.37 34.82 -9.14
CA SER A 779 -20.20 35.64 -9.47
C SER A 779 -20.50 37.11 -9.73
N LEU A 780 -19.78 38.01 -9.07
CA LEU A 780 -19.24 39.25 -9.65
C LEU A 780 -18.12 39.78 -8.74
N GLY A 781 -16.89 39.88 -9.26
CA GLY A 781 -15.73 40.39 -8.54
C GLY A 781 -15.19 41.64 -9.23
N PRO A 782 -14.65 42.63 -8.48
CA PRO A 782 -14.20 43.91 -9.03
C PRO A 782 -13.05 43.72 -10.02
N THR A 783 -12.91 44.66 -10.96
CA THR A 783 -11.81 44.58 -11.94
C THR A 783 -10.49 45.03 -11.31
N PRO A 784 -9.34 44.50 -11.77
CA PRO A 784 -8.04 44.99 -11.32
C PRO A 784 -7.79 46.48 -11.60
N GLN A 785 -8.52 47.07 -12.54
CA GLN A 785 -8.36 48.47 -12.96
C GLN A 785 -9.03 49.43 -11.96
N GLU A 786 -10.23 49.11 -11.48
CA GLU A 786 -10.89 49.83 -10.36
C GLU A 786 -9.97 49.88 -9.12
N LEU A 787 -9.41 48.71 -8.76
CA LEU A 787 -8.51 48.55 -7.62
C LEU A 787 -7.25 49.43 -7.73
N VAL A 788 -6.59 49.46 -8.89
CA VAL A 788 -5.41 50.29 -9.11
C VAL A 788 -5.76 51.78 -9.10
N ALA A 789 -6.89 52.18 -9.70
CA ALA A 789 -7.33 53.56 -9.70
C ALA A 789 -7.64 54.07 -8.27
N VAL A 790 -8.33 53.27 -7.45
CA VAL A 790 -8.59 53.57 -6.04
C VAL A 790 -7.28 53.68 -5.24
N LEU A 791 -6.36 52.73 -5.38
CA LEU A 791 -5.07 52.77 -4.67
C LEU A 791 -4.21 53.98 -5.09
N HIS A 792 -4.32 54.44 -6.34
CA HIS A 792 -3.66 55.66 -6.81
C HIS A 792 -4.34 56.91 -6.24
N PHE A 793 -5.68 56.98 -6.23
CA PHE A 793 -6.44 58.12 -5.70
C PHE A 793 -6.08 58.44 -4.26
N PHE A 794 -6.09 57.43 -3.37
CA PHE A 794 -5.70 57.58 -1.97
C PHE A 794 -4.23 58.01 -1.81
N ARG A 795 -3.31 57.50 -2.65
CA ARG A 795 -1.89 57.89 -2.63
C ARG A 795 -1.63 59.31 -3.15
N ALA A 796 -2.52 59.84 -3.99
CA ALA A 796 -2.44 61.19 -4.57
C ALA A 796 -3.32 62.23 -3.83
N HIS A 797 -4.02 61.84 -2.77
CA HIS A 797 -5.00 62.70 -2.11
C HIS A 797 -4.33 63.76 -1.22
N GLN A 798 -4.64 65.03 -1.46
CA GLN A 798 -4.07 66.17 -0.72
C GLN A 798 -4.43 66.17 0.78
N GLN A 799 -5.53 65.51 1.16
CA GLN A 799 -5.92 65.30 2.55
C GLN A 799 -6.23 63.81 2.79
N PRO A 800 -5.30 63.03 3.38
CA PRO A 800 -5.49 61.59 3.55
C PRO A 800 -6.76 61.22 4.33
N ARG A 801 -7.01 61.86 5.49
CA ARG A 801 -8.19 61.57 6.34
C ARG A 801 -9.54 61.76 5.64
N GLN A 802 -9.58 62.54 4.56
CA GLN A 802 -10.78 62.78 3.76
C GLN A 802 -10.85 61.86 2.52
N ALA A 803 -9.72 61.28 2.08
CA ALA A 803 -9.60 60.46 0.87
C ALA A 803 -10.57 59.28 0.82
N PHE A 804 -10.92 58.68 1.97
CA PHE A 804 -11.91 57.60 1.99
C PHE A 804 -13.31 58.09 1.63
N VAL A 805 -13.73 59.25 2.16
CA VAL A 805 -15.05 59.83 1.88
C VAL A 805 -15.12 60.28 0.43
N ASP A 806 -14.09 60.99 -0.04
CA ASP A 806 -14.05 61.54 -1.38
C ASP A 806 -13.91 60.44 -2.45
N ALA A 807 -13.30 59.30 -2.12
CA ALA A 807 -13.27 58.12 -2.99
C ALA A 807 -14.65 57.47 -3.18
N LEU A 808 -15.56 57.52 -2.19
CA LEU A 808 -16.93 57.00 -2.36
C LEU A 808 -17.67 57.79 -3.44
N ALA A 809 -17.50 59.11 -3.46
CA ALA A 809 -18.05 59.99 -4.49
C ALA A 809 -17.33 59.80 -5.84
N ALA A 810 -15.99 59.87 -5.86
CA ALA A 810 -15.19 59.84 -7.08
C ALA A 810 -15.30 58.52 -7.86
N PHE A 811 -15.49 57.39 -7.16
CA PHE A 811 -15.66 56.07 -7.77
C PHE A 811 -17.11 55.55 -7.74
N GLN A 812 -18.08 56.39 -7.32
CA GLN A 812 -19.51 56.07 -7.23
C GLN A 812 -19.77 54.71 -6.53
N THR A 813 -19.08 54.47 -5.42
CA THR A 813 -19.02 53.15 -4.77
C THR A 813 -19.43 53.21 -3.29
N THR A 814 -19.92 52.10 -2.76
CA THR A 814 -20.45 52.04 -1.39
C THR A 814 -19.34 51.74 -0.37
N ARG A 815 -19.50 52.21 0.87
CA ARG A 815 -18.53 51.99 1.97
C ARG A 815 -18.14 50.51 2.13
N PRO A 816 -19.07 49.52 2.13
CA PRO A 816 -18.71 48.10 2.16
C PRO A 816 -17.98 47.60 0.91
N ALA A 817 -18.29 48.14 -0.28
CA ALA A 817 -17.61 47.77 -1.51
C ALA A 817 -16.16 48.29 -1.54
N LEU A 818 -15.94 49.55 -1.15
CA LEU A 818 -14.61 50.16 -1.04
C LEU A 818 -13.74 49.47 0.03
N LEU A 819 -14.33 49.14 1.18
CA LEU A 819 -13.65 48.37 2.24
C LEU A 819 -13.31 46.95 1.80
N ARG A 820 -14.20 46.25 1.07
CA ARG A 820 -13.90 44.96 0.44
C ARG A 820 -12.77 45.07 -0.59
N LEU A 821 -12.77 46.12 -1.40
CA LEU A 821 -11.75 46.37 -2.42
C LEU A 821 -10.36 46.57 -1.76
N LEU A 822 -10.26 47.47 -0.79
CA LEU A 822 -9.02 47.76 -0.06
C LEU A 822 -8.55 46.58 0.82
N SER A 823 -9.47 45.87 1.47
CA SER A 823 -9.11 44.68 2.27
C SER A 823 -8.71 43.48 1.41
N SER A 824 -9.14 43.39 0.15
CA SER A 824 -8.64 42.39 -0.81
C SER A 824 -7.15 42.56 -1.15
N VAL A 825 -6.58 43.74 -0.86
CA VAL A 825 -5.15 44.04 -0.95
C VAL A 825 -4.51 44.31 0.42
N GLY A 826 -5.04 43.74 1.50
CA GLY A 826 -4.35 43.71 2.80
C GLY A 826 -4.41 44.99 3.64
N VAL A 827 -5.13 46.03 3.19
CA VAL A 827 -5.46 47.21 4.01
C VAL A 827 -6.53 46.82 5.04
N THR A 828 -6.46 47.34 6.26
CA THR A 828 -7.51 47.16 7.28
C THR A 828 -8.60 48.23 7.13
N GLU A 829 -9.77 48.02 7.73
CA GLU A 829 -10.82 49.04 7.73
C GLU A 829 -10.38 50.34 8.44
N ILE A 830 -9.59 50.24 9.52
CA ILE A 830 -9.07 51.41 10.25
C ILE A 830 -8.13 52.23 9.35
N GLU A 831 -7.19 51.58 8.67
CA GLU A 831 -6.26 52.27 7.76
C GLU A 831 -6.99 52.86 6.54
N ALA A 832 -7.96 52.13 5.98
CA ALA A 832 -8.79 52.62 4.89
C ALA A 832 -9.57 53.88 5.29
N LEU A 833 -10.26 53.87 6.44
CA LEU A 833 -11.02 55.03 6.93
C LEU A 833 -10.10 56.20 7.34
N GLY A 834 -8.88 55.91 7.82
CA GLY A 834 -7.84 56.92 8.05
C GLY A 834 -7.20 57.48 6.77
N GLY A 835 -7.53 56.90 5.60
CA GLY A 835 -6.97 57.27 4.30
C GLY A 835 -5.53 56.81 4.05
N THR A 836 -5.00 55.95 4.91
CA THR A 836 -3.63 55.44 4.81
C THR A 836 -3.60 54.11 4.06
N ILE A 837 -2.74 53.99 3.05
CA ILE A 837 -2.44 52.71 2.39
C ILE A 837 -1.04 52.26 2.87
N PRO A 838 -0.94 51.15 3.63
CA PRO A 838 0.34 50.55 4.00
C PRO A 838 1.15 50.14 2.76
N ASP A 839 2.46 49.90 2.93
CA ASP A 839 3.33 49.60 1.79
C ASP A 839 2.98 48.27 1.09
N ALA A 840 3.64 47.98 -0.03
CA ALA A 840 3.39 46.73 -0.76
C ALA A 840 3.84 45.46 0.00
N THR A 841 4.81 45.59 0.90
CA THR A 841 5.40 44.50 1.69
C THR A 841 4.48 44.11 2.84
N GLU A 842 4.02 45.07 3.65
CA GLU A 842 3.07 44.85 4.74
C GLU A 842 1.74 44.31 4.23
N ARG A 843 1.18 44.93 3.18
CA ARG A 843 -0.07 44.46 2.54
C ARG A 843 0.07 43.01 2.07
N TRP A 844 1.21 42.64 1.49
CA TRP A 844 1.48 41.27 1.05
C TRP A 844 1.64 40.30 2.23
N GLN A 845 2.38 40.65 3.27
CA GLN A 845 2.52 39.83 4.49
C GLN A 845 1.17 39.56 5.17
N ARG A 846 0.31 40.58 5.27
CA ARG A 846 -1.04 40.46 5.85
C ARG A 846 -1.96 39.57 5.00
N LEU A 847 -1.83 39.60 3.68
CA LEU A 847 -2.53 38.67 2.77
C LEU A 847 -2.04 37.22 2.93
N LEU A 848 -0.73 37.01 3.07
CA LEU A 848 -0.16 35.68 3.35
C LEU A 848 -0.68 35.14 4.69
N GLY A 849 -0.73 35.97 5.73
CA GLY A 849 -1.31 35.62 7.04
C GLY A 849 -2.78 35.19 6.94
N ARG A 850 -3.61 35.91 6.17
CA ARG A 850 -5.02 35.53 5.89
C ARG A 850 -5.16 34.26 5.05
N LEU A 851 -4.09 33.80 4.39
CA LEU A 851 -4.03 32.55 3.64
C LEU A 851 -3.41 31.39 4.44
N GLY A 852 -3.25 31.56 5.76
CA GLY A 852 -2.74 30.55 6.69
C GLY A 852 -1.22 30.54 6.88
N PHE A 853 -0.46 31.37 6.16
CA PHE A 853 0.99 31.43 6.30
C PHE A 853 1.39 32.35 7.46
N ARG A 854 1.73 31.78 8.62
CA ARG A 854 2.45 32.50 9.67
C ARG A 854 3.96 32.36 9.49
N PRO A 855 4.75 33.44 9.37
CA PRO A 855 6.19 33.36 9.60
C PRO A 855 6.45 33.08 11.08
N ALA A 856 7.51 32.31 11.38
CA ALA A 856 7.97 32.15 12.75
C ALA A 856 8.62 33.45 13.25
N THR A 857 8.11 34.02 14.34
CA THR A 857 8.67 35.21 14.98
C THR A 857 10.08 34.90 15.51
N GLY A 858 11.11 35.50 14.91
CA GLY A 858 12.51 35.34 15.31
C GLY A 858 13.48 34.90 14.20
N ALA A 859 13.00 34.56 13.01
CA ALA A 859 13.86 34.32 11.85
C ALA A 859 14.11 35.63 11.07
N ALA A 860 15.37 35.92 10.71
CA ALA A 860 15.70 37.06 9.86
C ALA A 860 15.11 36.86 8.45
N ALA A 861 14.29 37.82 8.01
CA ALA A 861 13.68 37.81 6.68
C ALA A 861 14.74 38.03 5.57
N PRO A 862 14.46 37.63 4.30
CA PRO A 862 15.22 38.16 3.17
C PRO A 862 15.17 39.70 3.15
N SER A 863 16.19 40.36 2.59
CA SER A 863 16.32 41.82 2.66
C SER A 863 15.05 42.54 2.17
N PRO A 864 14.62 43.61 2.84
CA PRO A 864 13.37 44.30 2.51
C PRO A 864 13.35 44.74 1.05
N ASP A 865 14.47 45.20 0.51
CA ASP A 865 14.64 45.62 -0.89
C ASP A 865 14.26 44.51 -1.89
N SER A 866 14.59 43.24 -1.56
CA SER A 866 14.28 42.09 -2.42
C SER A 866 12.77 41.78 -2.45
N LEU A 867 12.11 41.87 -1.28
CA LEU A 867 10.65 41.69 -1.19
C LEU A 867 9.91 42.87 -1.82
N GLN A 868 10.38 44.09 -1.59
CA GLN A 868 9.83 45.33 -2.11
C GLN A 868 9.94 45.39 -3.64
N GLY A 869 11.11 45.04 -4.20
CA GLY A 869 11.33 44.93 -5.64
C GLY A 869 10.43 43.89 -6.30
N PHE A 870 10.26 42.71 -5.68
CA PHE A 870 9.34 41.67 -6.15
C PHE A 870 7.88 42.15 -6.12
N ALA A 871 7.41 42.72 -5.00
CA ALA A 871 6.05 43.21 -4.85
C ALA A 871 5.73 44.35 -5.84
N GLN A 872 6.65 45.29 -6.03
CA GLN A 872 6.53 46.35 -7.04
C GLN A 872 6.52 45.80 -8.48
N SER A 873 7.26 44.72 -8.77
CA SER A 873 7.20 44.08 -10.09
C SER A 873 5.86 43.40 -10.34
N LEU A 874 5.26 42.84 -9.28
CA LEU A 874 3.93 42.25 -9.33
C LEU A 874 2.83 43.32 -9.51
N GLU A 875 2.90 44.45 -8.80
CA GLU A 875 2.01 45.61 -9.02
C GLU A 875 2.18 46.18 -10.45
N ARG A 876 3.41 46.36 -10.95
CA ARG A 876 3.68 46.80 -12.35
C ARG A 876 3.11 45.83 -13.40
N THR A 877 3.27 44.52 -13.20
CA THR A 877 2.76 43.48 -14.13
C THR A 877 1.23 43.43 -14.20
N LEU A 878 0.53 43.96 -13.19
CA LEU A 878 -0.94 44.11 -13.19
C LEU A 878 -1.41 45.42 -13.84
N GLY A 879 -0.53 46.42 -13.99
CA GLY A 879 -0.88 47.76 -14.44
C GLY A 879 -0.76 48.04 -15.94
N SER A 880 -0.06 47.22 -16.72
CA SER A 880 0.18 47.48 -18.15
C SER A 880 -1.01 47.11 -19.05
N PRO A 881 -1.64 48.06 -19.77
CA PRO A 881 -2.58 47.73 -20.84
C PRO A 881 -1.79 47.27 -22.08
N GLY A 882 -2.14 46.12 -22.63
CA GLY A 882 -1.63 45.72 -23.94
C GLY A 882 -2.38 46.45 -25.06
N MET A 883 -1.71 47.39 -25.74
CA MET A 883 -2.24 48.04 -26.94
C MET A 883 -1.20 48.05 -28.06
N ALA A 884 -1.66 47.77 -29.28
CA ALA A 884 -0.85 47.90 -30.49
C ALA A 884 -0.64 49.38 -30.82
N GLY A 885 0.54 49.71 -31.38
CA GLY A 885 1.03 51.08 -31.39
C GLY A 885 0.41 52.01 -32.43
N GLN A 886 0.78 53.28 -32.30
CA GLN A 886 1.10 54.14 -33.45
C GLN A 886 2.14 55.19 -33.06
N SER A 887 2.83 55.72 -34.07
CA SER A 887 3.98 56.62 -33.94
C SER A 887 3.58 58.09 -34.13
N ALA A 888 4.43 59.01 -33.66
CA ALA A 888 4.33 60.43 -33.97
C ALA A 888 5.30 60.81 -35.11
N CYS A 889 4.78 61.54 -36.09
CA CYS A 889 5.53 62.29 -37.11
C CYS A 889 6.34 63.46 -36.47
N SER A 890 7.35 64.11 -37.07
CA SER A 890 8.08 64.08 -38.37
C SER A 890 9.27 65.10 -38.24
N PRO A 891 10.04 65.53 -39.28
CA PRO A 891 10.09 65.17 -40.71
C PRO A 891 11.51 64.84 -41.28
N HIS A 892 11.60 64.21 -42.47
CA HIS A 892 12.10 64.87 -43.70
C HIS A 892 12.15 64.01 -44.99
N ARG A 893 11.61 64.62 -46.08
CA ARG A 893 12.05 64.61 -47.50
C ARG A 893 12.16 63.32 -48.37
N LYS A 894 11.53 63.45 -49.55
CA LYS A 894 11.79 62.84 -50.90
C LYS A 894 11.06 61.53 -51.32
N ARG A 895 10.28 61.70 -52.40
CA ARG A 895 9.78 60.74 -53.45
C ARG A 895 10.88 60.51 -54.52
N PRO A 896 10.74 59.65 -55.58
CA PRO A 896 9.57 59.00 -56.23
C PRO A 896 9.45 57.47 -55.99
N ALA A 897 8.28 56.81 -56.15
CA ALA A 897 7.59 56.28 -57.37
C ALA A 897 8.28 55.02 -57.98
N GLU A 898 7.60 54.01 -58.54
CA GLU A 898 6.38 53.99 -59.40
C GLU A 898 5.47 52.73 -59.25
N THR A 899 4.29 52.75 -59.93
CA THR A 899 3.42 51.65 -60.46
C THR A 899 3.09 50.36 -59.64
N ALA A 900 1.89 49.73 -59.73
CA ALA A 900 0.59 50.11 -60.29
C ALA A 900 -0.61 49.29 -59.71
N ILE A 901 -1.78 49.96 -59.59
CA ILE A 901 -3.17 49.52 -59.85
C ILE A 901 -3.59 48.05 -59.53
N ALA A 902 -4.26 47.85 -58.38
CA ALA A 902 -5.71 47.54 -58.14
C ALA A 902 -6.56 46.76 -59.21
N PRO A 903 -7.86 46.37 -58.99
CA PRO A 903 -8.73 46.59 -57.83
C PRO A 903 -9.66 45.41 -57.38
N ARG A 904 -10.32 45.59 -56.21
CA ARG A 904 -11.77 45.48 -55.86
C ARG A 904 -12.76 44.56 -56.63
N SER A 905 -13.91 44.10 -56.10
CA SER A 905 -14.55 43.96 -54.74
C SER A 905 -15.98 43.34 -54.90
N ILE A 906 -16.80 43.33 -53.82
CA ILE A 906 -18.29 43.48 -53.77
C ILE A 906 -19.21 42.22 -53.57
N ARG A 907 -19.66 42.09 -52.30
CA ARG A 907 -21.04 41.83 -51.77
C ARG A 907 -21.82 40.49 -51.95
N ARG A 908 -22.52 40.19 -50.84
CA ARG A 908 -23.88 39.58 -50.64
C ARG A 908 -24.03 38.05 -50.46
N SER A 909 -24.72 37.73 -49.36
CA SER A 909 -25.46 36.51 -48.96
C SER A 909 -26.71 36.26 -49.86
N PRO A 910 -27.48 35.14 -49.77
CA PRO A 910 -27.63 34.23 -48.61
C PRO A 910 -27.77 32.71 -48.87
N ASN A 911 -27.98 31.98 -47.76
CA ASN A 911 -28.51 30.63 -47.54
C ASN A 911 -28.79 29.69 -48.73
N ASN A 912 -28.31 28.44 -48.62
CA ASN A 912 -29.24 27.30 -48.52
C ASN A 912 -28.62 26.11 -47.77
N ALA A 913 -29.43 25.10 -47.41
CA ALA A 913 -29.00 23.93 -46.62
C ALA A 913 -29.04 22.61 -47.42
N GLY A 914 -28.18 21.65 -47.05
CA GLY A 914 -28.15 20.30 -47.61
C GLY A 914 -27.09 19.40 -46.96
N GLN A 915 -27.52 18.30 -46.33
CA GLN A 915 -26.68 17.18 -45.87
C GLN A 915 -26.84 15.98 -46.84
N PRO A 916 -26.23 14.80 -46.61
CA PRO A 916 -24.79 14.50 -46.41
C PRO A 916 -24.33 13.35 -47.35
N SER A 917 -23.04 12.98 -47.36
CA SER A 917 -22.60 11.65 -47.87
C SER A 917 -21.17 11.24 -47.45
N GLU A 918 -21.03 9.98 -47.04
CA GLU A 918 -19.85 9.09 -47.18
C GLU A 918 -19.98 8.29 -48.52
N PRO A 919 -19.14 7.28 -48.87
CA PRO A 919 -17.68 7.09 -48.77
C PRO A 919 -17.05 6.63 -50.14
N TRP A 920 -15.71 6.45 -50.24
CA TRP A 920 -15.01 5.24 -50.76
C TRP A 920 -13.46 5.38 -50.93
N PRO A 921 -12.68 4.28 -51.18
CA PRO A 921 -11.20 4.24 -51.09
C PRO A 921 -10.43 3.75 -52.36
N ASP A 922 -9.10 3.61 -52.17
CA ASP A 922 -8.14 2.68 -52.83
C ASP A 922 -7.57 2.94 -54.26
N GLN A 923 -6.46 2.20 -54.56
CA GLN A 923 -5.70 2.00 -55.83
C GLN A 923 -4.48 2.90 -56.10
N LEU A 924 -3.32 2.49 -56.67
CA LEU A 924 -2.65 1.22 -57.11
C LEU A 924 -1.11 1.42 -56.88
N ALA A 925 -0.14 0.48 -56.71
CA ALA A 925 0.16 -0.90 -57.16
C ALA A 925 1.14 -1.04 -58.36
N TRP A 926 1.76 -2.24 -58.51
CA TRP A 926 2.74 -2.79 -59.50
C TRP A 926 4.15 -3.07 -58.92
N LEU A 927 4.67 -4.32 -58.77
CA LEU A 927 4.99 -5.47 -59.69
C LEU A 927 6.39 -5.36 -60.33
N GLN A 928 7.21 -6.42 -60.49
CA GLN A 928 6.91 -7.78 -61.00
C GLN A 928 7.57 -8.99 -60.24
N ARG A 929 7.58 -10.19 -60.86
CA ARG A 929 7.87 -11.54 -60.32
C ARG A 929 8.87 -12.34 -61.18
N ARG A 930 9.48 -13.40 -60.60
CA ARG A 930 9.59 -14.81 -61.12
C ARG A 930 10.04 -15.69 -59.91
N LYS A 931 9.38 -16.79 -59.47
CA LYS A 931 9.10 -18.13 -60.09
C LYS A 931 10.40 -18.93 -60.35
N ARG A 932 10.66 -20.17 -59.87
CA ARG A 932 9.96 -21.22 -59.04
C ARG A 932 11.04 -21.89 -58.08
N THR A 933 10.98 -23.06 -57.40
CA THR A 933 10.07 -24.24 -57.29
C THR A 933 10.31 -25.10 -56.01
N ALA A 934 9.29 -25.87 -55.56
CA ALA A 934 9.31 -27.23 -54.97
C ALA A 934 9.96 -27.61 -53.60
N ARG A 935 9.10 -28.20 -52.74
CA ARG A 935 9.28 -29.34 -51.80
C ARG A 935 10.33 -29.29 -50.66
N SER A 936 9.83 -29.23 -49.42
CA SER A 936 9.83 -30.39 -48.48
C SER A 936 8.86 -30.15 -47.30
N HIS A 937 8.59 -31.16 -46.48
CA HIS A 937 7.70 -31.09 -45.31
C HIS A 937 8.48 -30.88 -44.00
N ILE A 938 7.85 -30.26 -43.00
CA ILE A 938 7.58 -30.90 -41.69
C ILE A 938 6.52 -30.12 -40.90
N ARG A 939 5.98 -30.74 -39.84
CA ARG A 939 4.73 -30.40 -39.14
C ARG A 939 4.93 -29.36 -38.04
N ALA A 940 3.89 -28.60 -37.73
CA ALA A 940 3.75 -27.85 -36.47
C ALA A 940 3.00 -28.67 -35.41
N ASP A 941 3.31 -28.40 -34.14
CA ASP A 941 2.47 -28.60 -32.93
C ASP A 941 3.03 -27.59 -31.90
N SER A 942 2.31 -26.58 -31.39
CA SER A 942 1.11 -26.64 -30.53
C SER A 942 1.38 -27.29 -29.17
N ALA A 943 1.85 -26.50 -28.20
CA ALA A 943 2.02 -26.88 -26.80
C ALA A 943 1.16 -25.98 -25.88
N ALA A 944 0.47 -26.57 -24.91
CA ALA A 944 -0.51 -25.87 -24.06
C ALA A 944 -0.13 -25.90 -22.57
N SER A 945 -0.54 -24.85 -21.85
CA SER A 945 -0.11 -24.48 -20.50
C SER A 945 -0.38 -25.54 -19.41
N VAL A 946 0.48 -25.56 -18.39
CA VAL A 946 0.32 -26.37 -17.17
C VAL A 946 0.75 -25.54 -15.95
N PRO A 947 -0.09 -25.38 -14.91
CA PRO A 947 0.32 -24.71 -13.67
C PRO A 947 1.19 -25.64 -12.82
N ALA A 948 2.41 -25.21 -12.50
CA ALA A 948 3.39 -26.00 -11.75
C ALA A 948 3.61 -25.46 -10.34
N ASN A 949 3.14 -26.22 -9.33
CA ASN A 949 3.59 -26.04 -7.94
C ASN A 949 3.45 -27.37 -7.17
N LEU A 950 4.42 -28.27 -7.39
CA LEU A 950 4.49 -29.60 -6.78
C LEU A 950 5.97 -30.01 -6.55
N HIS A 951 6.59 -29.51 -5.49
CA HIS A 951 7.87 -30.05 -5.04
C HIS A 951 7.68 -31.47 -4.50
N LEU A 952 8.14 -32.48 -5.25
CA LEU A 952 8.48 -33.77 -4.68
C LEU A 952 9.84 -33.66 -3.99
N GLY A 953 9.92 -34.10 -2.73
CA GLY A 953 11.20 -34.30 -2.06
C GLY A 953 11.86 -35.59 -2.54
N THR A 954 12.94 -35.48 -3.31
CA THR A 954 13.81 -36.59 -3.70
C THR A 954 14.76 -36.95 -2.55
N ARG A 955 14.52 -38.07 -1.88
CA ARG A 955 15.49 -38.67 -0.96
C ARG A 955 16.54 -39.42 -1.80
N ALA A 956 17.69 -38.81 -2.02
CA ALA A 956 18.82 -39.51 -2.63
C ALA A 956 19.23 -40.71 -1.75
N GLN A 957 19.31 -41.90 -2.36
CA GLN A 957 19.99 -43.05 -1.78
C GLN A 957 21.37 -43.11 -2.44
N PHE A 958 22.41 -42.64 -1.73
CA PHE A 958 23.78 -42.90 -2.15
C PHE A 958 24.21 -44.26 -1.61
N THR A 959 24.37 -45.22 -2.51
CA THR A 959 25.14 -46.45 -2.28
C THR A 959 26.61 -46.15 -2.57
N PRO A 960 27.53 -46.26 -1.60
CA PRO A 960 28.96 -46.19 -1.89
C PRO A 960 29.39 -47.50 -2.55
N ASP A 961 30.13 -47.41 -3.65
CA ASP A 961 30.66 -48.59 -4.34
C ASP A 961 31.97 -49.08 -3.69
N ARG A 962 32.27 -50.37 -3.85
CA ARG A 962 33.39 -51.04 -3.13
C ARG A 962 34.70 -50.98 -3.90
N LEU A 963 35.79 -50.64 -3.21
CA LEU A 963 37.10 -51.27 -3.43
C LEU A 963 37.76 -51.66 -2.08
N ARG A 964 38.65 -52.65 -2.12
CA ARG A 964 39.10 -53.46 -0.96
C ARG A 964 40.23 -52.85 -0.13
N ALA A 965 40.18 -53.10 1.18
CA ALA A 965 41.32 -53.49 2.01
C ALA A 965 40.82 -54.34 3.22
N GLU A 966 41.70 -55.14 3.83
CA GLU A 966 41.43 -56.13 4.91
C GLU A 966 42.10 -55.67 6.26
N PRO A 967 42.17 -56.45 7.37
CA PRO A 967 41.02 -56.73 8.26
C PRO A 967 41.28 -56.65 9.80
N GLY A 968 40.23 -56.36 10.60
CA GLY A 968 40.11 -56.71 12.04
C GLY A 968 40.84 -55.84 13.10
N PRO A 969 40.69 -56.09 14.43
CA PRO A 969 39.82 -57.10 15.08
C PRO A 969 38.90 -56.62 16.26
N ILE A 970 37.75 -57.28 16.39
CA ILE A 970 37.07 -57.81 17.63
C ILE A 970 37.01 -57.00 18.95
N MET A 971 35.80 -56.59 19.37
CA MET A 971 35.08 -56.93 20.64
C MET A 971 33.65 -56.31 20.60
N GLN A 972 32.54 -57.01 20.83
CA GLN A 972 31.90 -57.44 22.11
C GLN A 972 31.53 -56.29 23.08
N ALA A 973 30.35 -56.23 23.74
CA ALA A 973 29.06 -56.96 23.63
C ALA A 973 27.96 -56.28 24.51
N HIS A 974 26.77 -56.91 24.66
CA HIS A 974 25.72 -56.69 25.70
C HIS A 974 24.79 -55.44 25.60
N THR A 975 23.55 -55.40 26.11
CA THR A 975 22.41 -56.38 26.22
C THR A 975 21.08 -55.59 26.42
N SER A 976 19.92 -56.20 26.14
CA SER A 976 18.58 -55.69 26.55
C SER A 976 18.09 -56.30 27.87
N PRO A 977 17.12 -55.66 28.58
CA PRO A 977 15.69 -56.08 28.56
C PRO A 977 14.74 -54.86 28.32
N ALA A 978 13.42 -54.92 28.07
CA ALA A 978 12.27 -55.72 28.58
C ALA A 978 11.83 -55.32 30.03
N SER A 979 10.56 -55.31 30.47
CA SER A 979 9.26 -55.73 29.88
C SER A 979 8.03 -55.22 30.71
N VAL A 980 6.81 -55.17 30.11
CA VAL A 980 5.46 -55.37 30.76
C VAL A 980 5.00 -54.34 31.84
N SER A 981 3.75 -54.32 32.38
CA SER A 981 2.36 -54.16 31.85
C SER A 981 1.35 -54.08 33.05
N PHE A 982 0.02 -54.08 32.78
CA PHE A 982 -1.14 -54.06 33.74
C PHE A 982 -1.41 -52.74 34.50
N GLY A 983 -2.65 -52.40 34.90
CA GLY A 983 -3.97 -52.95 34.54
C GLY A 983 -5.13 -52.58 35.51
N SER A 984 -6.40 -52.65 35.06
CA SER A 984 -7.66 -52.67 35.88
C SER A 984 -8.05 -51.36 36.66
N HIS A 985 -9.29 -51.08 37.09
CA HIS A 985 -10.68 -51.41 36.62
C HIS A 985 -11.72 -50.46 37.32
N VAL A 986 -12.96 -50.35 36.77
CA VAL A 986 -14.22 -49.95 37.47
C VAL A 986 -14.33 -48.48 37.98
N ALA A 987 -15.50 -48.00 38.42
CA ALA A 987 -16.63 -47.42 37.64
C ALA A 987 -17.63 -46.69 38.59
N PHE A 988 -18.36 -45.66 38.11
CA PHE A 988 -19.83 -45.41 38.35
C PHE A 988 -20.29 -44.04 37.78
N GLU A 989 -21.61 -43.86 37.67
CA GLU A 989 -22.40 -42.66 37.29
C GLU A 989 -23.44 -42.37 38.40
N PRO A 990 -24.32 -41.34 38.32
CA PRO A 990 -24.15 -39.95 37.88
C PRO A 990 -24.72 -38.94 38.91
N GLY A 991 -24.73 -37.63 38.63
CA GLY A 991 -25.41 -36.64 39.48
C GLY A 991 -25.58 -35.24 38.87
N LEU A 992 -26.83 -34.81 38.73
CA LEU A 992 -27.32 -33.42 38.51
C LEU A 992 -28.02 -32.99 39.84
N PRO A 993 -28.23 -31.69 40.15
CA PRO A 993 -28.74 -30.69 39.21
C PRO A 993 -28.20 -29.24 39.31
N ASP A 994 -28.71 -28.41 38.40
CA ASP A 994 -28.76 -26.93 38.37
C ASP A 994 -30.27 -26.55 38.54
N PRO A 995 -30.74 -25.28 38.71
CA PRO A 995 -30.03 -24.00 38.60
C PRO A 995 -30.37 -22.95 39.70
N GLY A 996 -29.85 -21.72 39.57
CA GLY A 996 -30.33 -20.55 40.30
C GLY A 996 -29.74 -19.21 39.83
N THR A 997 -30.58 -18.29 39.37
CA THR A 997 -30.22 -16.89 39.02
C THR A 997 -31.30 -15.92 39.56
N PRO A 998 -31.21 -14.59 39.36
CA PRO A 998 -30.58 -13.69 40.33
C PRO A 998 -31.59 -12.71 40.96
N THR A 999 -31.13 -11.94 41.95
CA THR A 999 -31.90 -10.83 42.55
C THR A 999 -31.09 -9.53 42.60
N SER A 1000 -31.80 -8.41 42.52
CA SER A 1000 -31.27 -7.04 42.54
C SER A 1000 -32.23 -6.19 43.38
N ALA A 1001 -31.70 -5.40 44.32
CA ALA A 1001 -32.46 -4.40 45.08
C ALA A 1001 -31.53 -3.31 45.67
N ASP A 1002 -31.96 -2.06 45.48
CA ASP A 1002 -31.98 -0.95 46.45
C ASP A 1002 -30.64 -0.32 46.91
N LEU A 1003 -30.37 0.99 46.71
CA LEU A 1003 -31.04 2.25 47.17
C LEU A 1003 -30.69 2.58 48.65
N ALA A 1004 -30.45 3.83 49.10
CA ALA A 1004 -30.21 5.14 48.44
C ALA A 1004 -29.73 6.18 49.51
N SER A 1005 -29.86 7.49 49.18
CA SER A 1005 -30.17 8.62 50.09
C SER A 1005 -29.07 9.66 50.46
N PHE A 1006 -29.56 10.84 50.88
CA PHE A 1006 -28.91 12.12 51.22
C PHE A 1006 -28.41 12.94 50.01
N GLU A 1007 -29.12 13.98 49.54
CA GLU A 1007 -29.44 15.31 50.11
C GLU A 1007 -28.26 16.30 50.09
N ALA A 1008 -28.37 17.62 49.89
CA ALA A 1008 -29.32 18.56 49.27
C ALA A 1008 -28.80 19.99 49.59
N GLU A 1009 -28.67 20.87 48.57
CA GLU A 1009 -29.05 22.31 48.57
C GLU A 1009 -28.45 23.32 49.61
N PRO A 1010 -28.47 24.67 49.36
CA PRO A 1010 -28.46 25.45 48.11
C PRO A 1010 -27.43 26.63 48.16
N PHE A 1011 -27.79 27.80 47.58
CA PHE A 1011 -27.06 29.09 47.39
C PHE A 1011 -26.09 29.15 46.19
N GLY A 1012 -26.07 30.20 45.35
CA GLY A 1012 -27.02 31.32 45.21
C GLY A 1012 -26.49 32.51 44.37
N VAL A 1013 -27.39 33.17 43.62
CA VAL A 1013 -27.24 34.49 42.96
C VAL A 1013 -26.30 34.60 41.71
N GLY A 1014 -26.87 35.04 40.58
CA GLY A 1014 -26.17 35.61 39.40
C GLY A 1014 -26.58 37.09 39.23
N PRO A 1015 -26.88 37.62 38.03
CA PRO A 1015 -26.53 37.20 36.66
C PRO A 1015 -25.85 38.36 35.89
N LEU A 1016 -25.69 38.24 34.56
CA LEU A 1016 -25.90 39.36 33.62
C LEU A 1016 -25.97 38.87 32.17
N ASP A 1017 -27.09 39.15 31.50
CA ASP A 1017 -27.37 38.76 30.11
C ASP A 1017 -26.63 39.68 29.09
N PHE A 1018 -26.62 39.41 27.78
CA PHE A 1018 -27.81 39.59 26.93
C PHE A 1018 -27.87 38.66 25.71
N HIS A 1019 -29.09 38.18 25.43
CA HIS A 1019 -29.59 37.80 24.10
C HIS A 1019 -29.26 38.92 23.07
N LEU A 1020 -29.00 38.68 21.79
CA LEU A 1020 -29.38 37.57 20.90
C LEU A 1020 -30.91 37.36 20.74
N ASP A 1021 -31.65 38.47 20.77
CA ASP A 1021 -33.01 38.53 20.25
C ASP A 1021 -33.20 39.79 19.42
N TRP A 1022 -33.15 39.63 18.09
CA TRP A 1022 -34.16 40.20 17.19
C TRP A 1022 -34.07 39.56 15.80
N LEU A 1023 -34.69 38.39 15.65
CA LEU A 1023 -34.75 37.64 14.38
C LEU A 1023 -35.78 38.24 13.39
N LEU A 1024 -36.33 39.43 13.66
CA LEU A 1024 -37.61 39.90 13.10
C LEU A 1024 -37.66 41.39 12.73
N GLN A 1025 -36.71 41.84 11.90
CA GLN A 1025 -37.08 42.55 10.67
C GLN A 1025 -36.20 42.00 9.53
N ILE A 1026 -36.76 41.21 8.59
CA ILE A 1026 -37.57 41.67 7.43
C ILE A 1026 -36.62 42.44 6.50
N LEU A 1027 -36.13 41.78 5.44
CA LEU A 1027 -36.74 41.79 4.09
C LEU A 1027 -36.74 43.20 3.47
N GLU A 1028 -36.39 43.29 2.19
CA GLU A 1028 -36.38 44.54 1.37
C GLU A 1028 -35.16 45.47 1.56
N ALA A 1029 -34.00 45.04 1.03
CA ALA A 1029 -32.95 45.90 0.43
C ALA A 1029 -31.96 45.07 -0.42
#